data_AF-A0A2U9C0S7-F1
#
_entry.id   AF-A0A2U9C0S7-F1
#
_cell.length_a   1.000
_cell.length_b   1.000
_cell.length_c   1.000
_cell.angle_alpha   90.00
_cell.angle_beta   90.00
_cell.angle_gamma   90.00
#
_symmetry.space_group_name_H-M   'P 1'
#
loop_
_entity.id
_entity.type
_entity.pdbx_description
1 polymer ?
#
loop_
_entity_poly.entity_id
_entity_poly.type
_entity_poly.pdbx_seq_one_letter_code
_entity_poly.pdbx_strand_id
1 'polypeptide(L)'
;MSPLKLAILGGTLFMVVLVVLQRDVGSTPDRDPWFQDLVDKKDKMIVMVREVIGFQIRAPQAPPEQEQPTQDVNCPTGFYTQAELKPHLDRPPQDPRSPGADGKAFQKDHMSPEEEKEKEEGMTRHCFNQFASDRISLSRSLGDDTRPRECVEQRFRRCPPLPSTSVIIVFHNEAWSTLLRTVYSVLHSSPAILLKEIILVDDASTAEHLKIQLDEYVRHLKVVRVVRQLERKGLITARLLGASKAQGEILTFLDAHCECMNGWLEPLLGRIVEEPTAVVSPEISSIDLNTFQFNKPVATNRAFNRGNFDWSLTFGWEAIPEDAKKLRKDETYPIKTPTFAGGLFSISKKYFEHIGTYDDKMEIWGGENVEMSFRVWQCGGQLEIIPCSVVGHVFRTKSPHTFPKGTEVITRNQVRLAEVWMDDYKKIYYRRNKNAEVMASENRYGDISDRLNLRERLQCKNFTWYLNTIYPEAFVPDLSPEKFGALKNKGSQTCLDVGEDNQGGKPMIMYPCHNMGGNQYFEYSSHKELRHNTGKQLCLHATPPPEPVQIDLCQLKGRGTSCSPQQEWVFTEGDLAKKKIYPTLWWLFRDGLLPDNTYFVGFSRSNLTVEDIKTACLPHMKVTDEESECLSAFFSKNSYLSGRYDDGSSFNQLDAHLSSLPGDADANRLFYLALPPTVYHQVSTNIRTHCMSRKGWNRLIVEKPFGRDLQSSQDLSAHLSSLFTEDQIYRIDHYLGKEMVQNLMVLRFGNRIFGPIWNRDNVACVVLTFKEPFGTQGRGGYFDDFGIIRDVMQNHLLQMLCLVAMEKPASTSPDDVRDEKVKVLKCIAPVALSDVVLGQYVGDPEGEGHSNLGYLDDPTVPKGSCTPTFATAVLYVQNERWDGVPFILRCGKALNERKAEVRLQFTDVPGDIFSERCQRNELVVRVQPDEAIYLKMMTKRPGVYFSPEETELDLTYKSRYKVPQPLSLYVSIEVHHSCFGYIFQCVKLTYLLRTRTCENNFLDSIQISFCEIFTVSQ
;
A
#
# COMPACT_ATOMS: atom_id res chain seq x y z
N MET A 1 36.82 -21.80 -17.47
CA MET A 1 37.66 -22.58 -16.52
C MET A 1 37.24 -22.19 -15.12
N SER A 2 37.23 -23.14 -14.18
CA SER A 2 37.18 -22.95 -12.71
C SER A 2 38.51 -23.47 -12.11
N PRO A 3 38.82 -23.46 -10.79
CA PRO A 3 38.02 -23.16 -9.58
C PRO A 3 38.67 -21.99 -8.75
N LEU A 4 38.73 -21.84 -7.41
CA LEU A 4 38.45 -22.71 -6.24
C LEU A 4 38.23 -21.95 -4.89
N LYS A 5 36.99 -22.00 -4.38
CA LYS A 5 36.53 -22.17 -2.96
C LYS A 5 37.19 -21.46 -1.74
N LEU A 6 36.30 -20.97 -0.85
CA LEU A 6 36.35 -20.97 0.65
C LEU A 6 37.33 -19.99 1.38
N ALA A 7 37.17 -19.56 2.65
CA ALA A 7 36.11 -19.78 3.68
C ALA A 7 36.17 -18.83 4.93
N ILE A 8 35.00 -18.64 5.60
CA ILE A 8 34.76 -18.65 7.09
C ILE A 8 35.04 -17.42 8.02
N LEU A 9 33.93 -16.85 8.54
CA LEU A 9 33.57 -16.35 9.91
C LEU A 9 34.47 -15.43 10.78
N GLY A 10 33.81 -14.44 11.43
CA GLY A 10 34.20 -13.96 12.79
C GLY A 10 33.85 -12.50 13.19
N GLY A 11 32.58 -12.16 13.50
CA GLY A 11 32.18 -10.78 13.89
C GLY A 11 31.58 -10.63 15.31
N THR A 12 31.53 -9.40 15.86
CA THR A 12 30.89 -9.03 17.15
C THR A 12 30.19 -7.64 17.08
N LEU A 13 29.20 -7.33 17.94
CA LEU A 13 28.13 -6.29 17.77
C LEU A 13 27.93 -5.31 18.97
N PHE A 14 27.32 -4.08 18.76
CA PHE A 14 26.85 -2.93 19.68
C PHE A 14 26.93 -1.47 18.86
N MET A 15 26.09 -0.37 18.91
CA MET A 15 26.20 1.08 18.36
C MET A 15 27.31 2.17 18.81
N VAL A 16 27.04 3.46 19.24
CA VAL A 16 27.94 4.72 19.21
C VAL A 16 27.72 5.90 20.27
N VAL A 17 28.73 6.82 20.50
CA VAL A 17 28.84 8.19 21.24
C VAL A 17 30.07 9.09 20.82
N LEU A 18 29.89 10.40 20.51
CA LEU A 18 30.83 11.32 19.79
C LEU A 18 31.78 12.27 20.61
N VAL A 19 32.81 12.86 19.94
CA VAL A 19 33.62 14.07 20.34
C VAL A 19 34.28 14.79 19.14
N VAL A 20 34.43 16.12 19.22
CA VAL A 20 35.04 17.03 18.22
C VAL A 20 35.96 18.06 18.89
N LEU A 21 36.90 18.68 18.14
CA LEU A 21 37.86 19.69 18.62
C LEU A 21 38.21 20.72 17.52
N GLN A 22 38.27 22.02 17.85
CA GLN A 22 39.06 23.01 17.08
C GLN A 22 39.31 24.29 17.91
N ARG A 23 40.42 24.98 17.61
CA ARG A 23 40.95 26.16 18.33
C ARG A 23 41.16 27.33 17.36
N ASP A 24 40.77 28.53 17.77
CA ASP A 24 40.78 29.73 16.92
C ASP A 24 42.17 30.37 16.69
N VAL A 25 42.33 30.94 15.49
CA VAL A 25 43.24 32.06 15.17
C VAL A 25 42.45 33.01 14.26
N GLY A 26 42.52 34.32 14.52
CA GLY A 26 41.40 35.23 14.18
C GLY A 26 41.46 36.02 12.87
N SER A 27 40.28 36.57 12.54
CA SER A 27 40.00 37.80 11.77
C SER A 27 40.51 37.93 10.32
N THR A 28 39.60 37.88 9.34
CA THR A 28 38.89 39.08 8.79
C THR A 28 37.71 38.67 7.89
N PRO A 29 36.71 39.54 7.63
CA PRO A 29 35.54 39.20 6.80
C PRO A 29 35.69 39.70 5.36
N ASP A 30 35.99 38.81 4.42
CA ASP A 30 35.90 39.11 2.98
C ASP A 30 34.70 38.39 2.32
N ARG A 31 34.26 38.93 1.19
CA ARG A 31 33.03 38.50 0.49
C ARG A 31 33.35 37.59 -0.70
N ASP A 32 32.63 36.49 -0.85
CA ASP A 32 32.71 35.64 -2.06
C ASP A 32 31.44 35.81 -2.95
N PRO A 33 31.56 35.88 -4.30
CA PRO A 33 30.62 36.65 -5.13
C PRO A 33 29.47 35.83 -5.77
N TRP A 34 29.07 34.69 -5.21
CA TRP A 34 28.14 33.76 -5.88
C TRP A 34 26.68 34.27 -6.02
N PHE A 35 26.30 35.33 -5.28
CA PHE A 35 24.90 35.80 -5.20
C PHE A 35 24.47 36.81 -6.28
N GLN A 36 25.36 37.21 -7.20
CA GLN A 36 25.11 38.37 -8.08
C GLN A 36 24.53 38.02 -9.48
N ASP A 37 24.84 36.85 -10.06
CA ASP A 37 24.58 36.55 -11.49
C ASP A 37 23.14 36.04 -11.78
N LEU A 38 22.34 35.79 -10.74
CA LEU A 38 21.00 35.17 -10.87
C LEU A 38 19.83 36.17 -10.92
N VAL A 39 20.11 37.48 -11.01
CA VAL A 39 19.11 38.55 -11.09
C VAL A 39 18.94 39.10 -12.52
N ASP A 40 20.03 39.29 -13.26
CA ASP A 40 20.04 39.97 -14.57
C ASP A 40 19.85 39.04 -15.77
N LYS A 41 18.65 38.43 -15.88
CA LYS A 41 18.11 37.89 -17.16
C LYS A 41 16.59 37.74 -17.20
N LYS A 42 15.88 38.70 -16.60
CA LYS A 42 14.41 38.78 -16.64
C LYS A 42 13.95 39.98 -17.46
N ASP A 43 13.74 39.78 -18.76
CA ASP A 43 12.60 40.27 -19.56
C ASP A 43 12.85 40.16 -21.07
N LYS A 44 11.95 39.48 -21.80
CA LYS A 44 11.68 39.77 -23.22
C LYS A 44 10.37 39.16 -23.75
N MET A 45 9.61 40.03 -24.41
CA MET A 45 8.45 39.78 -25.28
C MET A 45 7.11 39.33 -24.68
N ILE A 46 6.05 39.68 -25.43
CA ILE A 46 4.67 39.86 -25.00
C ILE A 46 3.74 39.72 -26.23
N VAL A 47 2.55 39.13 -26.03
CA VAL A 47 1.33 39.21 -26.89
C VAL A 47 1.37 38.69 -28.35
N MET A 48 0.45 37.75 -28.62
CA MET A 48 -0.49 37.80 -29.76
C MET A 48 -1.88 37.32 -29.28
N VAL A 49 -2.96 37.68 -29.99
CA VAL A 49 -4.35 37.72 -29.45
C VAL A 49 -5.41 37.36 -30.51
N ARG A 50 -6.50 36.69 -30.07
CA ARG A 50 -7.77 36.37 -30.79
C ARG A 50 -7.65 35.32 -31.92
N GLU A 51 -8.71 34.63 -32.36
CA GLU A 51 -10.19 34.82 -32.23
C GLU A 51 -10.86 33.73 -31.33
N VAL A 52 -12.06 33.81 -30.70
CA VAL A 52 -13.49 34.08 -31.07
C VAL A 52 -14.05 33.15 -32.18
N ILE A 53 -15.28 32.60 -32.18
CA ILE A 53 -16.57 32.77 -31.43
C ILE A 53 -17.28 31.37 -31.34
N GLY A 54 -18.18 30.97 -30.43
CA GLY A 54 -18.65 31.54 -29.14
C GLY A 54 -20.19 31.56 -28.91
N PHE A 55 -20.88 30.44 -28.62
CA PHE A 55 -22.35 30.40 -28.33
C PHE A 55 -22.76 29.41 -27.20
N GLN A 56 -23.74 29.81 -26.38
CA GLN A 56 -24.59 28.91 -25.55
C GLN A 56 -25.92 28.67 -26.31
N ILE A 57 -26.66 27.58 -26.11
CA ILE A 57 -27.73 27.45 -25.09
C ILE A 57 -28.23 25.99 -25.07
N ARG A 58 -28.79 25.54 -23.94
CA ARG A 58 -29.39 24.21 -23.71
C ARG A 58 -30.54 23.86 -24.67
N ALA A 59 -30.63 22.59 -25.08
CA ALA A 59 -31.87 21.81 -25.20
C ALA A 59 -31.52 20.33 -25.50
N PRO A 60 -32.44 19.35 -25.31
CA PRO A 60 -33.63 19.32 -24.46
C PRO A 60 -33.58 18.18 -23.41
N GLN A 61 -34.64 18.01 -22.60
CA GLN A 61 -34.96 16.69 -22.04
C GLN A 61 -35.57 15.82 -23.16
N ALA A 62 -35.26 14.53 -23.18
CA ALA A 62 -35.77 13.62 -24.22
C ALA A 62 -37.30 13.43 -24.08
N PRO A 63 -38.09 13.65 -25.15
CA PRO A 63 -39.46 13.12 -25.25
C PRO A 63 -39.44 11.58 -25.33
N PRO A 64 -40.56 10.89 -25.06
CA PRO A 64 -40.66 9.45 -25.25
C PRO A 64 -40.46 9.06 -26.72
N GLU A 65 -39.78 7.95 -26.96
CA GLU A 65 -39.43 7.47 -28.31
C GLU A 65 -40.70 7.10 -29.12
N GLN A 66 -40.82 7.68 -30.31
CA GLN A 66 -41.68 7.16 -31.38
C GLN A 66 -40.78 6.56 -32.46
N GLU A 67 -40.90 5.26 -32.71
CA GLU A 67 -40.08 4.58 -33.72
C GLU A 67 -40.42 5.09 -35.13
N GLN A 68 -39.39 5.55 -35.87
CA GLN A 68 -39.45 5.71 -37.32
C GLN A 68 -38.44 4.75 -37.97
N PRO A 69 -38.84 3.93 -38.96
CA PRO A 69 -37.97 2.90 -39.52
C PRO A 69 -36.96 3.48 -40.51
N THR A 70 -35.67 3.30 -40.23
CA THR A 70 -34.59 3.55 -41.18
C THR A 70 -34.51 2.42 -42.21
N GLN A 71 -34.55 2.75 -43.51
CA GLN A 71 -34.45 1.79 -44.62
C GLN A 71 -33.01 1.32 -44.91
N ASP A 72 -32.22 1.02 -43.88
CA ASP A 72 -30.98 0.26 -44.04
C ASP A 72 -31.26 -1.23 -43.74
N VAL A 73 -31.16 -2.06 -44.77
CA VAL A 73 -31.45 -3.50 -44.71
C VAL A 73 -30.49 -4.24 -43.75
N ASN A 74 -29.30 -3.67 -43.50
CA ASN A 74 -28.30 -4.23 -42.59
C ASN A 74 -28.39 -3.65 -41.15
N CYS A 75 -29.24 -2.64 -40.92
CA CYS A 75 -29.43 -1.98 -39.62
C CYS A 75 -30.93 -1.84 -39.29
N PRO A 76 -31.67 -2.95 -39.13
CA PRO A 76 -33.09 -2.91 -38.78
C PRO A 76 -33.30 -2.36 -37.35
N THR A 77 -34.38 -1.61 -37.16
CA THR A 77 -34.71 -0.97 -35.88
C THR A 77 -35.26 -1.94 -34.83
N GLY A 78 -35.28 -1.46 -33.57
CA GLY A 78 -35.83 -2.19 -32.43
C GLY A 78 -34.89 -3.28 -31.87
N PHE A 79 -35.51 -4.29 -31.26
CA PHE A 79 -34.84 -5.35 -30.51
C PHE A 79 -35.16 -6.73 -31.10
N TYR A 80 -34.27 -7.70 -30.91
CA TYR A 80 -34.55 -9.10 -31.25
C TYR A 80 -35.71 -9.66 -30.42
N THR A 81 -36.61 -10.41 -31.07
CA THR A 81 -37.70 -11.13 -30.39
C THR A 81 -37.25 -12.52 -29.92
N GLN A 82 -37.96 -13.11 -28.97
CA GLN A 82 -37.73 -14.50 -28.55
C GLN A 82 -37.92 -15.53 -29.68
N ALA A 83 -38.66 -15.19 -30.75
CA ALA A 83 -38.79 -16.04 -31.92
C ALA A 83 -37.52 -16.03 -32.81
N GLU A 84 -36.84 -14.89 -32.90
CA GLU A 84 -35.53 -14.76 -33.57
C GLU A 84 -34.41 -15.38 -32.73
N LEU A 85 -34.48 -15.26 -31.40
CA LEU A 85 -33.51 -15.82 -30.46
C LEU A 85 -33.76 -17.30 -30.09
N LYS A 86 -34.57 -18.02 -30.87
CA LYS A 86 -34.83 -19.44 -30.63
C LYS A 86 -33.51 -20.25 -30.70
N PRO A 87 -33.24 -21.20 -29.77
CA PRO A 87 -32.02 -22.01 -29.79
C PRO A 87 -31.89 -22.88 -31.05
N HIS A 88 -30.66 -23.25 -31.39
CA HIS A 88 -30.35 -24.07 -32.57
C HIS A 88 -31.03 -25.46 -32.52
N LEU A 89 -31.22 -26.04 -31.33
CA LEU A 89 -31.90 -27.32 -31.14
C LEU A 89 -32.87 -27.23 -29.96
N ASP A 90 -34.16 -27.47 -30.19
CA ASP A 90 -35.15 -27.57 -29.11
C ASP A 90 -34.76 -28.67 -28.11
N ARG A 91 -34.82 -28.35 -26.81
CA ARG A 91 -34.56 -29.33 -25.74
C ARG A 91 -35.71 -30.34 -25.70
N PRO A 92 -35.45 -31.66 -25.79
CA PRO A 92 -36.51 -32.67 -25.69
C PRO A 92 -37.16 -32.67 -24.30
N PRO A 93 -38.40 -33.16 -24.14
CA PRO A 93 -39.05 -33.29 -22.84
C PRO A 93 -38.18 -34.08 -21.84
N GLN A 94 -38.06 -33.58 -20.61
CA GLN A 94 -37.31 -34.23 -19.53
C GLN A 94 -38.29 -34.79 -18.47
N ASP A 95 -37.97 -35.92 -17.83
CA ASP A 95 -38.69 -36.36 -16.61
C ASP A 95 -38.09 -35.63 -15.40
N PRO A 96 -38.87 -34.85 -14.62
CA PRO A 96 -38.37 -34.14 -13.43
C PRO A 96 -37.81 -35.04 -12.31
N ARG A 97 -38.02 -36.36 -12.41
CA ARG A 97 -37.51 -37.40 -11.51
C ARG A 97 -36.28 -38.14 -12.07
N SER A 98 -35.85 -37.82 -13.30
CA SER A 98 -34.64 -38.43 -13.88
C SER A 98 -33.37 -37.98 -13.12
N PRO A 99 -32.30 -38.79 -13.08
CA PRO A 99 -31.13 -38.46 -12.28
C PRO A 99 -30.47 -37.15 -12.74
N GLY A 100 -30.22 -36.24 -11.79
CA GLY A 100 -29.63 -34.93 -12.07
C GLY A 100 -30.52 -33.95 -12.84
N ALA A 101 -31.83 -34.21 -12.96
CA ALA A 101 -32.80 -33.31 -13.59
C ALA A 101 -32.78 -31.91 -12.97
N ASP A 102 -33.04 -30.88 -13.77
CA ASP A 102 -33.08 -29.46 -13.36
C ASP A 102 -31.82 -28.93 -12.65
N GLY A 103 -30.68 -29.60 -12.84
CA GLY A 103 -29.42 -29.29 -12.15
C GLY A 103 -29.35 -29.80 -10.70
N LYS A 104 -30.28 -30.65 -10.25
CA LYS A 104 -30.28 -31.26 -8.90
C LYS A 104 -29.09 -32.20 -8.73
N ALA A 105 -28.72 -32.48 -7.48
CA ALA A 105 -27.72 -33.50 -7.15
C ALA A 105 -28.15 -34.90 -7.61
N PHE A 106 -27.24 -35.66 -8.20
CA PHE A 106 -27.36 -37.11 -8.35
C PHE A 106 -27.24 -37.76 -6.96
N GLN A 107 -28.29 -38.47 -6.55
CA GLN A 107 -28.35 -39.22 -5.30
C GLN A 107 -28.69 -40.68 -5.61
N LYS A 108 -28.03 -41.60 -4.91
CA LYS A 108 -28.28 -43.04 -4.97
C LYS A 108 -27.86 -43.66 -3.64
N ASP A 109 -28.84 -44.06 -2.83
CA ASP A 109 -28.62 -44.42 -1.42
C ASP A 109 -27.88 -45.75 -1.23
N HIS A 110 -28.00 -46.65 -2.21
CA HIS A 110 -27.35 -47.96 -2.23
C HIS A 110 -26.75 -48.21 -3.61
N MET A 111 -25.44 -48.49 -3.67
CA MET A 111 -24.72 -48.95 -4.86
C MET A 111 -24.31 -50.40 -4.66
N SER A 112 -24.21 -51.18 -5.75
CA SER A 112 -23.57 -52.51 -5.66
C SER A 112 -22.04 -52.39 -5.64
N PRO A 113 -21.28 -53.43 -5.23
CA PRO A 113 -19.82 -53.42 -5.27
C PRO A 113 -19.25 -53.17 -6.68
N GLU A 114 -19.96 -53.61 -7.72
CA GLU A 114 -19.60 -53.37 -9.13
C GLU A 114 -19.80 -51.90 -9.52
N GLU A 115 -20.88 -51.27 -9.06
CA GLU A 115 -21.18 -49.85 -9.29
C GLU A 115 -20.22 -48.93 -8.52
N GLU A 116 -19.86 -49.28 -7.30
CA GLU A 116 -18.89 -48.54 -6.50
C GLU A 116 -17.48 -48.61 -7.12
N LYS A 117 -17.11 -49.77 -7.70
CA LYS A 117 -15.89 -49.93 -8.51
C LYS A 117 -15.94 -49.13 -9.82
N GLU A 118 -17.07 -49.12 -10.54
CA GLU A 118 -17.25 -48.29 -11.75
C GLU A 118 -17.06 -46.79 -11.43
N LYS A 119 -17.62 -46.34 -10.31
CA LYS A 119 -17.45 -44.98 -9.76
C LYS A 119 -16.00 -44.66 -9.39
N GLU A 120 -15.29 -45.58 -8.72
CA GLU A 120 -13.88 -45.38 -8.35
C GLU A 120 -12.96 -45.34 -9.58
N GLU A 121 -13.18 -46.22 -10.56
CA GLU A 121 -12.45 -46.19 -11.84
C GLU A 121 -12.70 -44.89 -12.62
N GLY A 122 -13.95 -44.42 -12.68
CA GLY A 122 -14.30 -43.15 -13.31
C GLY A 122 -13.65 -41.95 -12.63
N MET A 123 -13.72 -41.90 -11.29
CA MET A 123 -13.07 -40.86 -10.48
C MET A 123 -11.55 -40.87 -10.66
N THR A 124 -10.93 -42.04 -10.71
CA THR A 124 -9.49 -42.20 -10.95
C THR A 124 -9.08 -41.74 -12.35
N ARG A 125 -9.89 -42.05 -13.37
CA ARG A 125 -9.60 -41.74 -14.78
C ARG A 125 -9.80 -40.27 -15.15
N HIS A 126 -10.80 -39.62 -14.58
CA HIS A 126 -11.24 -38.28 -15.00
C HIS A 126 -11.21 -37.19 -13.91
N CYS A 127 -10.92 -37.56 -12.65
CA CYS A 127 -10.97 -36.66 -11.48
C CYS A 127 -12.37 -36.03 -11.22
N PHE A 128 -13.43 -36.70 -11.66
CA PHE A 128 -14.84 -36.45 -11.30
C PHE A 128 -15.64 -37.76 -11.40
N ASN A 129 -16.84 -37.78 -10.82
CA ASN A 129 -17.72 -38.95 -10.80
C ASN A 129 -18.34 -39.25 -12.19
N GLN A 130 -17.61 -39.97 -13.03
CA GLN A 130 -18.08 -40.42 -14.35
C GLN A 130 -19.37 -41.26 -14.23
N PHE A 131 -19.48 -42.14 -13.23
CA PHE A 131 -20.64 -43.00 -13.00
C PHE A 131 -21.95 -42.20 -12.89
N ALA A 132 -21.93 -41.07 -12.17
CA ALA A 132 -23.06 -40.16 -12.08
C ALA A 132 -23.30 -39.45 -13.43
N SER A 133 -22.26 -38.92 -14.06
CA SER A 133 -22.38 -38.24 -15.36
C SER A 133 -22.98 -39.15 -16.45
N ASP A 134 -22.58 -40.41 -16.53
CA ASP A 134 -23.08 -41.35 -17.55
C ASP A 134 -24.56 -41.75 -17.33
N ARG A 135 -25.12 -41.45 -16.14
CA ARG A 135 -26.52 -41.70 -15.77
C ARG A 135 -27.38 -40.43 -15.75
N ILE A 136 -26.82 -39.27 -16.12
CA ILE A 136 -27.52 -37.98 -16.24
C ILE A 136 -27.75 -37.63 -17.71
N SER A 137 -28.95 -37.16 -18.05
CA SER A 137 -29.33 -36.76 -19.41
C SER A 137 -28.30 -35.80 -20.07
N LEU A 138 -27.94 -36.08 -21.32
CA LEU A 138 -27.09 -35.19 -22.14
C LEU A 138 -27.81 -33.88 -22.51
N SER A 139 -29.14 -33.87 -22.47
CA SER A 139 -29.99 -32.73 -22.81
C SER A 139 -30.66 -32.12 -21.57
N ARG A 140 -30.13 -32.34 -20.35
CA ARG A 140 -30.83 -31.95 -19.11
C ARG A 140 -31.23 -30.47 -19.08
N SER A 141 -32.37 -30.21 -18.47
CA SER A 141 -32.76 -28.89 -18.01
C SER A 141 -31.86 -28.45 -16.85
N LEU A 142 -31.66 -27.14 -16.72
CA LEU A 142 -31.15 -26.51 -15.49
C LEU A 142 -32.30 -25.89 -14.67
N GLY A 143 -33.52 -26.42 -14.84
CA GLY A 143 -34.76 -25.93 -14.23
C GLY A 143 -35.16 -24.53 -14.71
N ASP A 144 -35.92 -23.83 -13.87
CA ASP A 144 -36.29 -22.43 -14.07
C ASP A 144 -35.07 -21.50 -14.05
N ASP A 145 -35.20 -20.35 -14.71
CA ASP A 145 -34.16 -19.32 -14.74
C ASP A 145 -34.16 -18.52 -13.42
N THR A 146 -33.07 -18.63 -12.67
CA THR A 146 -32.89 -18.00 -11.35
C THR A 146 -31.89 -16.84 -11.37
N ARG A 147 -31.53 -16.33 -12.56
CA ARG A 147 -30.72 -15.11 -12.72
C ARG A 147 -31.44 -13.87 -12.18
N PRO A 148 -30.72 -12.77 -11.89
CA PRO A 148 -31.32 -11.47 -11.58
C PRO A 148 -32.35 -11.05 -12.64
N ARG A 149 -33.43 -10.39 -12.22
CA ARG A 149 -34.58 -10.09 -13.09
C ARG A 149 -34.18 -9.26 -14.31
N GLU A 150 -33.27 -8.30 -14.12
CA GLU A 150 -32.71 -7.47 -15.18
C GLU A 150 -32.03 -8.27 -16.30
N CYS A 151 -31.45 -9.43 -15.99
CA CYS A 151 -30.83 -10.33 -16.97
C CYS A 151 -31.87 -11.12 -17.78
N VAL A 152 -32.99 -11.49 -17.16
CA VAL A 152 -34.09 -12.22 -17.82
C VAL A 152 -34.95 -11.28 -18.68
N GLU A 153 -35.08 -10.02 -18.27
CA GLU A 153 -35.80 -8.97 -19.02
C GLU A 153 -34.90 -8.20 -20.01
N GLN A 154 -33.59 -8.53 -20.08
CA GLN A 154 -32.62 -7.87 -20.98
C GLN A 154 -33.02 -8.02 -22.46
N ARG A 155 -32.91 -6.93 -23.22
CA ARG A 155 -33.22 -6.91 -24.66
C ARG A 155 -32.03 -6.43 -25.47
N PHE A 156 -31.69 -7.18 -26.52
CA PHE A 156 -30.58 -6.87 -27.42
C PHE A 156 -31.09 -6.11 -28.64
N ARG A 157 -30.44 -4.98 -28.96
CA ARG A 157 -30.76 -4.15 -30.13
C ARG A 157 -30.40 -4.91 -31.42
N ARG A 158 -31.19 -4.72 -32.47
CA ARG A 158 -30.88 -5.29 -33.81
C ARG A 158 -29.84 -4.49 -34.58
N CYS A 159 -29.55 -3.25 -34.18
CA CYS A 159 -28.49 -2.44 -34.78
C CYS A 159 -27.67 -1.70 -33.69
N PRO A 160 -26.32 -1.76 -33.75
CA PRO A 160 -25.53 -2.75 -34.49
C PRO A 160 -25.96 -4.20 -34.17
N PRO A 161 -25.97 -5.12 -35.16
CA PRO A 161 -26.47 -6.48 -34.98
C PRO A 161 -25.56 -7.33 -34.11
N LEU A 162 -26.13 -8.36 -33.47
CA LEU A 162 -25.34 -9.36 -32.73
C LEU A 162 -24.53 -10.22 -33.72
N PRO A 163 -23.19 -10.30 -33.57
CA PRO A 163 -22.31 -11.01 -34.50
C PRO A 163 -22.39 -12.53 -34.32
N SER A 164 -22.00 -13.25 -35.37
CA SER A 164 -21.95 -14.71 -35.35
C SER A 164 -20.72 -15.25 -34.61
N THR A 165 -20.87 -16.32 -33.82
CA THR A 165 -19.77 -16.96 -33.08
C THR A 165 -19.46 -18.38 -33.54
N SER A 166 -18.16 -18.70 -33.61
CA SER A 166 -17.68 -20.10 -33.60
C SER A 166 -17.39 -20.51 -32.16
N VAL A 167 -18.13 -21.48 -31.63
CA VAL A 167 -17.84 -22.07 -30.32
C VAL A 167 -16.70 -23.07 -30.48
N ILE A 168 -15.62 -22.91 -29.70
CA ILE A 168 -14.43 -23.77 -29.74
C ILE A 168 -14.31 -24.53 -28.42
N ILE A 169 -14.44 -25.85 -28.47
CA ILE A 169 -14.30 -26.76 -27.33
C ILE A 169 -13.07 -27.63 -27.56
N VAL A 170 -12.06 -27.48 -26.70
CA VAL A 170 -10.88 -28.35 -26.72
C VAL A 170 -11.08 -29.52 -25.74
N PHE A 171 -10.68 -30.72 -26.14
CA PHE A 171 -10.72 -31.91 -25.29
C PHE A 171 -9.49 -32.80 -25.47
N HIS A 172 -9.13 -33.51 -24.40
CA HIS A 172 -8.14 -34.58 -24.41
C HIS A 172 -8.58 -35.67 -23.42
N ASN A 173 -8.91 -36.87 -23.91
CA ASN A 173 -9.35 -37.99 -23.08
C ASN A 173 -10.53 -37.67 -22.12
N GLU A 174 -11.45 -36.81 -22.57
CA GLU A 174 -12.67 -36.44 -21.84
C GLU A 174 -13.70 -37.59 -21.82
N ALA A 175 -14.58 -37.62 -20.82
CA ALA A 175 -15.64 -38.62 -20.79
C ALA A 175 -16.70 -38.32 -21.87
N TRP A 176 -17.31 -39.39 -22.41
CA TRP A 176 -18.32 -39.28 -23.48
C TRP A 176 -19.53 -38.43 -23.05
N SER A 177 -20.00 -38.62 -21.81
CA SER A 177 -21.18 -37.91 -21.28
C SER A 177 -20.93 -36.43 -20.99
N THR A 178 -19.76 -36.04 -20.47
CA THR A 178 -19.41 -34.63 -20.25
C THR A 178 -19.25 -33.88 -21.57
N LEU A 179 -18.42 -34.41 -22.48
CA LEU A 179 -18.16 -33.81 -23.80
C LEU A 179 -19.46 -33.57 -24.58
N LEU A 180 -20.33 -34.59 -24.67
CA LEU A 180 -21.58 -34.44 -25.41
C LEU A 180 -22.62 -33.61 -24.66
N ARG A 181 -22.67 -33.64 -23.33
CA ARG A 181 -23.56 -32.73 -22.57
C ARG A 181 -23.18 -31.28 -22.80
N THR A 182 -21.89 -30.94 -22.92
CA THR A 182 -21.48 -29.58 -23.32
C THR A 182 -21.96 -29.24 -24.73
N VAL A 183 -21.78 -30.13 -25.72
CA VAL A 183 -22.26 -29.90 -27.10
C VAL A 183 -23.78 -29.70 -27.15
N TYR A 184 -24.56 -30.59 -26.53
CA TYR A 184 -26.02 -30.46 -26.48
C TYR A 184 -26.46 -29.24 -25.68
N SER A 185 -25.79 -28.92 -24.57
CA SER A 185 -26.09 -27.73 -23.77
C SER A 185 -25.90 -26.44 -24.59
N VAL A 186 -24.81 -26.31 -25.35
CA VAL A 186 -24.61 -25.19 -26.29
C VAL A 186 -25.71 -25.14 -27.35
N LEU A 187 -26.05 -26.27 -27.98
CA LEU A 187 -27.12 -26.34 -29.00
C LEU A 187 -28.51 -26.00 -28.45
N HIS A 188 -28.78 -26.33 -27.19
CA HIS A 188 -30.07 -26.07 -26.50
C HIS A 188 -30.20 -24.67 -25.88
N SER A 189 -29.10 -23.92 -25.75
CA SER A 189 -29.06 -22.61 -25.08
C SER A 189 -28.61 -21.44 -25.95
N SER A 190 -28.00 -21.72 -27.11
CA SER A 190 -27.45 -20.68 -28.01
C SER A 190 -28.42 -20.41 -29.18
N PRO A 191 -28.83 -19.15 -29.41
CA PRO A 191 -29.70 -18.78 -30.52
C PRO A 191 -29.20 -19.23 -31.90
N ALA A 192 -30.10 -19.78 -32.71
CA ALA A 192 -29.79 -20.36 -34.02
C ALA A 192 -29.16 -19.36 -35.01
N ILE A 193 -29.49 -18.07 -34.88
CA ILE A 193 -28.95 -17.00 -35.73
C ILE A 193 -27.53 -16.54 -35.32
N LEU A 194 -27.09 -16.88 -34.10
CA LEU A 194 -25.80 -16.43 -33.55
C LEU A 194 -24.75 -17.55 -33.54
N LEU A 195 -25.17 -18.80 -33.33
CA LEU A 195 -24.28 -19.96 -33.36
C LEU A 195 -23.90 -20.33 -34.79
N LYS A 196 -22.71 -19.92 -35.25
CA LYS A 196 -22.21 -20.24 -36.59
C LYS A 196 -21.84 -21.72 -36.71
N GLU A 197 -21.19 -22.25 -35.68
CA GLU A 197 -20.65 -23.61 -35.61
C GLU A 197 -20.14 -23.97 -34.21
N ILE A 198 -19.95 -25.27 -33.96
CA ILE A 198 -19.21 -25.81 -32.83
C ILE A 198 -18.00 -26.60 -33.36
N ILE A 199 -16.80 -26.18 -32.98
CA ILE A 199 -15.53 -26.83 -33.33
C ILE A 199 -15.02 -27.61 -32.12
N LEU A 200 -15.10 -28.94 -32.20
CA LEU A 200 -14.53 -29.86 -31.23
C LEU A 200 -13.06 -30.13 -31.62
N VAL A 201 -12.09 -29.62 -30.87
CA VAL A 201 -10.66 -29.84 -31.15
C VAL A 201 -10.10 -30.91 -30.22
N ASP A 202 -9.66 -32.02 -30.82
CA ASP A 202 -9.03 -33.14 -30.15
C ASP A 202 -7.52 -32.93 -30.03
N ASP A 203 -6.99 -32.71 -28.81
CA ASP A 203 -5.56 -32.67 -28.53
C ASP A 203 -4.99 -34.10 -28.37
N ALA A 204 -5.04 -34.88 -29.46
CA ALA A 204 -4.54 -36.26 -29.55
C ALA A 204 -5.04 -37.19 -28.42
N SER A 205 -6.36 -37.34 -28.28
CA SER A 205 -6.97 -38.30 -27.36
C SER A 205 -6.62 -39.75 -27.71
N THR A 206 -6.35 -40.55 -26.68
CA THR A 206 -6.02 -41.98 -26.82
C THR A 206 -7.25 -42.89 -26.71
N ALA A 207 -8.29 -42.46 -25.98
CA ALA A 207 -9.50 -43.23 -25.74
C ALA A 207 -10.32 -43.47 -27.03
N GLU A 208 -10.80 -44.70 -27.22
CA GLU A 208 -11.40 -45.12 -28.49
C GLU A 208 -12.76 -44.48 -28.78
N HIS A 209 -13.57 -44.23 -27.74
CA HIS A 209 -14.89 -43.57 -27.88
C HIS A 209 -14.79 -42.15 -28.46
N LEU A 210 -13.63 -41.51 -28.33
CA LEU A 210 -13.38 -40.17 -28.86
C LEU A 210 -12.97 -40.16 -30.33
N LYS A 211 -12.68 -41.31 -30.95
CA LYS A 211 -12.17 -41.41 -32.34
C LYS A 211 -13.34 -41.50 -33.32
N ILE A 212 -13.40 -42.55 -34.15
CA ILE A 212 -14.39 -42.74 -35.21
C ILE A 212 -15.83 -42.62 -34.65
N GLN A 213 -16.09 -43.21 -33.48
CA GLN A 213 -17.41 -43.14 -32.81
C GLN A 213 -17.90 -41.70 -32.60
N LEU A 214 -17.02 -40.76 -32.24
CA LEU A 214 -17.35 -39.35 -32.09
C LEU A 214 -17.59 -38.67 -33.45
N ASP A 215 -16.73 -38.95 -34.45
CA ASP A 215 -16.84 -38.40 -35.80
C ASP A 215 -18.11 -38.88 -36.55
N GLU A 216 -18.60 -40.06 -36.22
CA GLU A 216 -19.89 -40.60 -36.71
C GLU A 216 -21.06 -39.99 -35.95
N TYR A 217 -20.95 -39.89 -34.62
CA TYR A 217 -22.02 -39.37 -33.77
C TYR A 217 -22.31 -37.89 -34.07
N VAL A 218 -21.31 -37.00 -34.07
CA VAL A 218 -21.60 -35.55 -34.27
C VAL A 218 -21.99 -35.20 -35.71
N ARG A 219 -21.80 -36.11 -36.67
CA ARG A 219 -22.10 -35.92 -38.10
C ARG A 219 -23.55 -35.52 -38.37
N HIS A 220 -24.49 -35.99 -37.54
CA HIS A 220 -25.91 -35.64 -37.68
C HIS A 220 -26.27 -34.23 -37.19
N LEU A 221 -25.42 -33.60 -36.38
CA LEU A 221 -25.69 -32.31 -35.73
C LEU A 221 -25.43 -31.09 -36.65
N LYS A 222 -24.89 -31.31 -37.86
CA LYS A 222 -24.65 -30.35 -38.97
C LYS A 222 -23.72 -29.16 -38.69
N VAL A 223 -23.91 -28.42 -37.61
CA VAL A 223 -23.07 -27.28 -37.20
C VAL A 223 -21.89 -27.70 -36.33
N VAL A 224 -21.83 -28.97 -35.92
CA VAL A 224 -20.74 -29.53 -35.10
C VAL A 224 -19.72 -30.22 -36.02
N ARG A 225 -18.43 -29.91 -35.84
CA ARG A 225 -17.32 -30.60 -36.54
C ARG A 225 -16.17 -30.90 -35.60
N VAL A 226 -15.50 -32.04 -35.84
CA VAL A 226 -14.28 -32.42 -35.12
C VAL A 226 -13.03 -32.00 -35.91
N VAL A 227 -12.02 -31.50 -35.22
CA VAL A 227 -10.69 -31.16 -35.76
C VAL A 227 -9.66 -31.92 -34.94
N ARG A 228 -8.86 -32.77 -35.60
CA ARG A 228 -7.86 -33.63 -34.94
C ARG A 228 -6.49 -32.97 -34.92
N GLN A 229 -5.87 -32.85 -33.75
CA GLN A 229 -4.45 -32.56 -33.61
C GLN A 229 -3.71 -33.91 -33.51
N LEU A 230 -2.76 -34.16 -34.42
CA LEU A 230 -2.12 -35.49 -34.58
C LEU A 230 -1.14 -35.86 -33.46
N GLU A 231 -0.60 -34.86 -32.77
CA GLU A 231 0.36 -34.98 -31.68
C GLU A 231 -0.15 -34.14 -30.51
N ARG A 232 0.07 -34.59 -29.28
CA ARG A 232 -0.39 -33.84 -28.11
C ARG A 232 0.48 -32.61 -27.87
N LYS A 233 -0.07 -31.41 -28.06
CA LYS A 233 0.62 -30.12 -27.91
C LYS A 233 0.03 -29.23 -26.82
N GLY A 234 -1.21 -29.50 -26.41
CA GLY A 234 -1.87 -28.82 -25.31
C GLY A 234 -3.05 -27.94 -25.72
N LEU A 235 -3.72 -27.43 -24.68
CA LEU A 235 -4.87 -26.53 -24.78
C LEU A 235 -4.59 -25.35 -25.69
N ILE A 236 -3.41 -24.75 -25.58
CA ILE A 236 -3.03 -23.51 -26.24
C ILE A 236 -2.94 -23.71 -27.76
N THR A 237 -2.16 -24.71 -28.20
CA THR A 237 -2.05 -25.05 -29.63
C THR A 237 -3.37 -25.53 -30.21
N ALA A 238 -4.16 -26.31 -29.44
CA ALA A 238 -5.49 -26.75 -29.87
C ALA A 238 -6.50 -25.60 -30.01
N ARG A 239 -6.47 -24.60 -29.12
CA ARG A 239 -7.29 -23.37 -29.23
C ARG A 239 -6.88 -22.54 -30.44
N LEU A 240 -5.58 -22.39 -30.71
CA LEU A 240 -5.07 -21.75 -31.92
C LEU A 240 -5.49 -22.50 -33.20
N LEU A 241 -5.45 -23.84 -33.18
CA LEU A 241 -5.96 -24.68 -34.26
C LEU A 241 -7.45 -24.45 -34.50
N GLY A 242 -8.28 -24.45 -33.44
CA GLY A 242 -9.71 -24.12 -33.53
C GLY A 242 -9.96 -22.72 -34.12
N ALA A 243 -9.29 -21.69 -33.58
CA ALA A 243 -9.39 -20.31 -34.05
C ALA A 243 -8.98 -20.14 -35.53
N SER A 244 -7.94 -20.87 -35.97
CA SER A 244 -7.50 -20.88 -37.38
C SER A 244 -8.55 -21.46 -38.35
N LYS A 245 -9.48 -22.28 -37.85
CA LYS A 245 -10.56 -22.88 -38.65
C LYS A 245 -11.89 -22.15 -38.51
N ALA A 246 -12.07 -21.34 -37.47
CA ALA A 246 -13.30 -20.64 -37.14
C ALA A 246 -13.79 -19.69 -38.26
N GLN A 247 -15.08 -19.77 -38.57
CA GLN A 247 -15.79 -18.96 -39.57
C GLN A 247 -16.64 -17.83 -38.97
N GLY A 248 -16.90 -17.86 -37.66
CA GLY A 248 -17.58 -16.79 -36.93
C GLY A 248 -16.71 -15.54 -36.78
N GLU A 249 -17.38 -14.43 -36.52
CA GLU A 249 -16.77 -13.13 -36.24
C GLU A 249 -16.25 -13.06 -34.80
N ILE A 250 -16.94 -13.76 -33.89
CA ILE A 250 -16.54 -13.99 -32.50
C ILE A 250 -15.99 -15.42 -32.36
N LEU A 251 -15.00 -15.57 -31.48
CA LEU A 251 -14.55 -16.85 -30.97
C LEU A 251 -15.08 -17.00 -29.54
N THR A 252 -15.85 -18.05 -29.26
CA THR A 252 -16.32 -18.38 -27.90
C THR A 252 -15.68 -19.68 -27.45
N PHE A 253 -14.72 -19.60 -26.52
CA PHE A 253 -14.02 -20.77 -25.97
C PHE A 253 -14.79 -21.33 -24.78
N LEU A 254 -14.91 -22.66 -24.73
CA LEU A 254 -15.45 -23.42 -23.60
C LEU A 254 -14.59 -24.68 -23.36
N ASP A 255 -14.60 -25.18 -22.12
CA ASP A 255 -14.01 -26.48 -21.81
C ASP A 255 -15.03 -27.62 -22.02
N ALA A 256 -14.56 -28.84 -22.29
CA ALA A 256 -15.39 -30.00 -22.65
C ALA A 256 -16.20 -30.65 -21.51
N HIS A 257 -16.45 -29.89 -20.44
CA HIS A 257 -17.19 -30.30 -19.24
C HIS A 257 -17.93 -29.08 -18.64
N CYS A 258 -18.55 -28.29 -19.51
CA CYS A 258 -19.40 -27.15 -19.18
C CYS A 258 -20.89 -27.42 -19.45
N GLU A 259 -21.78 -26.69 -18.76
CA GLU A 259 -23.22 -26.63 -19.06
C GLU A 259 -23.69 -25.17 -19.05
N CYS A 260 -24.22 -24.69 -20.17
CA CYS A 260 -24.66 -23.32 -20.37
C CYS A 260 -26.11 -23.12 -19.87
N MET A 261 -26.36 -22.01 -19.18
CA MET A 261 -27.71 -21.58 -18.81
C MET A 261 -28.43 -20.97 -20.03
N ASN A 262 -29.76 -20.86 -19.98
CA ASN A 262 -30.51 -20.22 -21.07
C ASN A 262 -30.13 -18.73 -21.14
N GLY A 263 -30.01 -18.16 -22.36
CA GLY A 263 -29.69 -16.75 -22.55
C GLY A 263 -28.28 -16.35 -22.10
N TRP A 264 -27.31 -17.28 -22.15
CA TRP A 264 -25.92 -17.05 -21.76
C TRP A 264 -25.08 -16.33 -22.82
N LEU A 265 -25.42 -16.47 -24.11
CA LEU A 265 -24.53 -16.08 -25.20
C LEU A 265 -24.73 -14.62 -25.61
N GLU A 266 -25.98 -14.18 -25.62
CA GLU A 266 -26.42 -12.86 -26.05
C GLU A 266 -25.80 -11.71 -25.22
N PRO A 267 -25.65 -11.81 -23.88
CA PRO A 267 -24.92 -10.81 -23.10
C PRO A 267 -23.44 -10.68 -23.49
N LEU A 268 -22.76 -11.80 -23.82
CA LEU A 268 -21.36 -11.78 -24.23
C LEU A 268 -21.21 -11.12 -25.60
N LEU A 269 -22.03 -11.52 -26.57
CA LEU A 269 -22.00 -10.97 -27.93
C LEU A 269 -22.40 -9.50 -27.95
N GLY A 270 -23.43 -9.11 -27.20
CA GLY A 270 -23.87 -7.72 -27.06
C GLY A 270 -22.76 -6.82 -26.48
N ARG A 271 -22.00 -7.32 -25.49
CA ARG A 271 -20.91 -6.54 -24.91
C ARG A 271 -19.73 -6.32 -25.85
N ILE A 272 -19.37 -7.33 -26.66
CA ILE A 272 -18.31 -7.18 -27.69
C ILE A 272 -18.75 -6.20 -28.81
N VAL A 273 -20.06 -6.06 -29.05
CA VAL A 273 -20.60 -5.07 -30.00
C VAL A 273 -20.49 -3.63 -29.46
N GLU A 274 -20.69 -3.43 -28.16
CA GLU A 274 -20.46 -2.13 -27.51
C GLU A 274 -18.98 -1.76 -27.40
N GLU A 275 -18.13 -2.74 -27.10
CA GLU A 275 -16.69 -2.58 -26.90
C GLU A 275 -15.92 -3.69 -27.65
N PRO A 276 -15.54 -3.46 -28.92
CA PRO A 276 -14.84 -4.45 -29.74
C PRO A 276 -13.46 -4.88 -29.23
N THR A 277 -12.89 -4.18 -28.23
CA THR A 277 -11.65 -4.55 -27.55
C THR A 277 -11.87 -5.30 -26.22
N ALA A 278 -13.13 -5.59 -25.86
CA ALA A 278 -13.46 -6.38 -24.69
C ALA A 278 -13.20 -7.87 -24.92
N VAL A 279 -12.68 -8.51 -23.88
CA VAL A 279 -12.58 -9.96 -23.73
C VAL A 279 -13.51 -10.33 -22.57
N VAL A 280 -14.59 -11.04 -22.86
CA VAL A 280 -15.73 -11.20 -21.95
C VAL A 280 -15.90 -12.64 -21.49
N SER A 281 -15.92 -12.88 -20.18
CA SER A 281 -16.21 -14.18 -19.57
C SER A 281 -17.64 -14.25 -19.03
N PRO A 282 -18.27 -15.44 -19.04
CA PRO A 282 -19.44 -15.69 -18.22
C PRO A 282 -19.09 -15.65 -16.72
N GLU A 283 -20.10 -15.48 -15.87
CA GLU A 283 -20.03 -15.96 -14.50
C GLU A 283 -19.98 -17.51 -14.50
N ILE A 284 -18.92 -18.06 -13.90
CA ILE A 284 -18.64 -19.50 -13.94
C ILE A 284 -19.25 -20.17 -12.71
N SER A 285 -20.44 -20.74 -12.87
CA SER A 285 -21.07 -21.59 -11.85
C SER A 285 -20.25 -22.86 -11.61
N SER A 286 -20.26 -23.37 -10.38
CA SER A 286 -19.71 -24.70 -10.10
C SER A 286 -20.73 -25.80 -10.40
N ILE A 287 -20.29 -26.84 -11.10
CA ILE A 287 -20.96 -28.14 -11.18
C ILE A 287 -20.16 -29.08 -10.26
N ASP A 288 -20.79 -29.59 -9.20
CA ASP A 288 -20.08 -30.45 -8.23
C ASP A 288 -19.58 -31.75 -8.89
N LEU A 289 -18.29 -32.02 -8.73
CA LEU A 289 -17.60 -33.16 -9.34
C LEU A 289 -18.07 -34.52 -8.83
N ASN A 290 -18.80 -34.59 -7.71
CA ASN A 290 -19.27 -35.84 -7.10
C ASN A 290 -20.72 -36.17 -7.44
N THR A 291 -21.59 -35.16 -7.51
CA THR A 291 -23.05 -35.29 -7.65
C THR A 291 -23.60 -34.64 -8.92
N PHE A 292 -22.79 -33.89 -9.66
CA PHE A 292 -23.23 -33.10 -10.82
C PHE A 292 -24.38 -32.11 -10.51
N GLN A 293 -24.53 -31.70 -9.24
CA GLN A 293 -25.38 -30.56 -8.88
C GLN A 293 -24.84 -29.28 -9.52
N PHE A 294 -25.73 -28.51 -10.15
CA PHE A 294 -25.41 -27.21 -10.73
C PHE A 294 -25.71 -26.12 -9.68
N ASN A 295 -24.68 -25.36 -9.27
CA ASN A 295 -24.86 -24.24 -8.36
C ASN A 295 -25.40 -23.03 -9.13
N LYS A 296 -26.72 -22.91 -9.15
CA LYS A 296 -27.46 -21.87 -9.87
C LYS A 296 -27.22 -20.47 -9.28
N PRO A 297 -27.30 -19.41 -10.09
CA PRO A 297 -27.37 -18.04 -9.58
C PRO A 297 -28.61 -17.86 -8.71
N VAL A 298 -28.57 -16.89 -7.80
CA VAL A 298 -29.68 -16.55 -6.90
C VAL A 298 -30.15 -15.14 -7.24
N ALA A 299 -31.40 -14.97 -7.64
CA ALA A 299 -31.90 -13.71 -8.22
C ALA A 299 -31.81 -12.46 -7.32
N THR A 300 -31.60 -12.62 -6.00
CA THR A 300 -31.35 -11.51 -5.05
C THR A 300 -29.87 -11.21 -4.82
N ASN A 301 -28.98 -12.10 -5.23
CA ASN A 301 -27.54 -11.97 -5.02
C ASN A 301 -26.91 -11.31 -6.25
N ARG A 302 -26.20 -10.21 -6.01
CA ARG A 302 -25.31 -9.61 -7.00
C ARG A 302 -24.08 -10.49 -7.19
N ALA A 303 -23.48 -10.50 -8.38
CA ALA A 303 -22.22 -11.20 -8.58
C ALA A 303 -21.15 -10.59 -7.66
N PHE A 304 -20.47 -11.45 -6.89
CA PHE A 304 -19.59 -11.01 -5.80
C PHE A 304 -18.09 -11.06 -6.13
N ASN A 305 -17.68 -11.88 -7.10
CA ASN A 305 -16.28 -12.23 -7.34
C ASN A 305 -15.73 -11.69 -8.65
N ARG A 306 -14.42 -11.39 -8.66
CA ARG A 306 -13.59 -11.17 -9.86
C ARG A 306 -12.33 -12.03 -9.78
N GLY A 307 -11.68 -12.24 -10.92
CA GLY A 307 -10.45 -13.03 -11.04
C GLY A 307 -9.19 -12.24 -10.70
N ASN A 308 -8.27 -12.86 -9.96
CA ASN A 308 -6.98 -12.28 -9.60
C ASN A 308 -5.80 -13.23 -9.87
N PHE A 309 -4.60 -12.85 -9.42
CA PHE A 309 -3.41 -13.69 -9.45
C PHE A 309 -2.60 -13.53 -8.16
N ASP A 310 -1.90 -14.60 -7.75
CA ASP A 310 -0.89 -14.52 -6.68
C ASP A 310 0.52 -14.27 -7.25
N TRP A 311 1.48 -13.99 -6.36
CA TRP A 311 2.88 -13.78 -6.75
C TRP A 311 3.66 -15.07 -7.07
N SER A 312 2.96 -16.21 -7.10
CA SER A 312 3.42 -17.48 -7.70
C SER A 312 2.85 -17.68 -9.12
N LEU A 313 2.14 -16.67 -9.64
CA LEU A 313 1.44 -16.65 -10.94
C LEU A 313 0.36 -17.72 -11.07
N THR A 314 -0.28 -18.04 -9.95
CA THR A 314 -1.51 -18.84 -9.87
C THR A 314 -2.73 -17.93 -10.03
N PHE A 315 -3.75 -18.38 -10.77
CA PHE A 315 -5.05 -17.71 -10.84
C PHE A 315 -5.87 -17.94 -9.55
N GLY A 316 -6.65 -16.94 -9.14
CA GLY A 316 -7.57 -17.03 -8.01
C GLY A 316 -8.83 -16.19 -8.19
N TRP A 317 -9.67 -16.18 -7.15
CA TRP A 317 -10.88 -15.36 -7.06
C TRP A 317 -10.83 -14.47 -5.82
N GLU A 318 -11.36 -13.26 -5.94
CA GLU A 318 -11.52 -12.30 -4.83
C GLU A 318 -12.85 -11.55 -4.94
N ALA A 319 -13.28 -10.92 -3.85
CA ALA A 319 -14.45 -10.05 -3.84
C ALA A 319 -14.23 -8.80 -4.71
N ILE A 320 -15.28 -8.35 -5.39
CA ILE A 320 -15.27 -7.09 -6.14
C ILE A 320 -15.16 -5.90 -5.17
N PRO A 321 -14.26 -4.92 -5.40
CA PRO A 321 -14.14 -3.71 -4.59
C PRO A 321 -15.42 -2.88 -4.50
N GLU A 322 -15.60 -2.14 -3.40
CA GLU A 322 -16.83 -1.38 -3.13
C GLU A 322 -17.04 -0.18 -4.05
N ASP A 323 -15.98 0.46 -4.54
CA ASP A 323 -16.08 1.50 -5.57
C ASP A 323 -16.49 0.90 -6.92
N ALA A 324 -15.91 -0.23 -7.32
CA ALA A 324 -16.31 -0.97 -8.50
C ALA A 324 -17.78 -1.46 -8.43
N LYS A 325 -18.25 -1.92 -7.26
CA LYS A 325 -19.68 -2.24 -7.02
C LYS A 325 -20.57 -1.01 -7.17
N LYS A 326 -20.19 0.15 -6.61
CA LYS A 326 -20.98 1.40 -6.65
C LYS A 326 -21.14 1.97 -8.07
N LEU A 327 -20.25 1.62 -9.00
CA LEU A 327 -20.38 1.96 -10.42
C LEU A 327 -21.39 1.07 -11.18
N ARG A 328 -21.76 -0.10 -10.63
CA ARG A 328 -22.71 -1.05 -11.24
C ARG A 328 -24.12 -0.81 -10.71
N LYS A 329 -25.02 -0.34 -11.58
CA LYS A 329 -26.42 -0.05 -11.21
C LYS A 329 -27.20 -1.33 -10.93
N ASP A 330 -27.02 -2.31 -11.80
CA ASP A 330 -27.73 -3.58 -11.89
C ASP A 330 -26.79 -4.65 -12.49
N GLU A 331 -27.21 -5.92 -12.50
CA GLU A 331 -26.34 -7.03 -12.90
C GLU A 331 -26.13 -7.17 -14.43
N THR A 332 -26.74 -6.31 -15.27
CA THR A 332 -26.35 -6.22 -16.69
C THR A 332 -25.02 -5.49 -16.90
N TYR A 333 -24.53 -4.74 -15.89
CA TYR A 333 -23.27 -4.02 -15.97
C TYR A 333 -22.06 -4.96 -15.80
N PRO A 334 -21.07 -4.89 -16.72
CA PRO A 334 -19.88 -5.73 -16.68
C PRO A 334 -19.03 -5.50 -15.44
N ILE A 335 -18.37 -6.55 -14.96
CA ILE A 335 -17.40 -6.50 -13.87
C ILE A 335 -16.00 -6.48 -14.49
N LYS A 336 -15.28 -5.37 -14.34
CA LYS A 336 -13.86 -5.32 -14.75
C LYS A 336 -13.03 -6.21 -13.84
N THR A 337 -12.28 -7.13 -14.44
CA THR A 337 -11.53 -8.17 -13.73
C THR A 337 -10.02 -8.07 -14.04
N PRO A 338 -9.13 -8.02 -13.03
CA PRO A 338 -7.68 -8.02 -13.24
C PRO A 338 -7.23 -9.20 -14.11
N THR A 339 -7.71 -10.41 -13.80
CA THR A 339 -7.48 -11.62 -14.59
C THR A 339 -8.77 -12.40 -14.82
N PHE A 340 -8.72 -13.40 -15.69
CA PHE A 340 -9.80 -14.35 -15.92
C PHE A 340 -9.34 -15.80 -15.75
N ALA A 341 -10.29 -16.71 -15.52
CA ALA A 341 -10.01 -18.14 -15.41
C ALA A 341 -9.48 -18.74 -16.73
N GLY A 342 -9.67 -18.06 -17.86
CA GLY A 342 -9.17 -18.45 -19.19
C GLY A 342 -9.91 -19.63 -19.83
N GLY A 343 -10.52 -20.53 -19.05
CA GLY A 343 -11.34 -21.64 -19.55
C GLY A 343 -12.46 -21.16 -20.48
N LEU A 344 -13.31 -20.25 -19.99
CA LEU A 344 -14.51 -19.80 -20.69
C LEU A 344 -14.45 -18.29 -21.01
N PHE A 345 -14.54 -17.91 -22.27
CA PHE A 345 -14.65 -16.51 -22.70
C PHE A 345 -15.09 -16.36 -24.17
N SER A 346 -15.55 -15.16 -24.53
CA SER A 346 -15.75 -14.72 -25.92
C SER A 346 -14.86 -13.53 -26.27
N ILE A 347 -14.39 -13.48 -27.52
CA ILE A 347 -13.56 -12.40 -28.06
C ILE A 347 -13.82 -12.20 -29.56
N SER A 348 -13.77 -10.96 -30.04
CA SER A 348 -13.74 -10.67 -31.48
C SER A 348 -12.55 -11.38 -32.14
N LYS A 349 -12.78 -12.18 -33.19
CA LYS A 349 -11.72 -12.91 -33.90
C LYS A 349 -10.64 -11.97 -34.42
N LYS A 350 -11.04 -10.84 -35.00
CA LYS A 350 -10.14 -9.77 -35.48
C LYS A 350 -9.31 -9.19 -34.34
N TYR A 351 -9.91 -9.02 -33.15
CA TYR A 351 -9.18 -8.53 -31.98
C TYR A 351 -8.24 -9.58 -31.39
N PHE A 352 -8.65 -10.85 -31.32
CA PHE A 352 -7.79 -11.98 -30.94
C PHE A 352 -6.55 -12.09 -31.83
N GLU A 353 -6.70 -11.93 -33.15
CA GLU A 353 -5.60 -11.89 -34.11
C GLU A 353 -4.72 -10.64 -33.91
N HIS A 354 -5.31 -9.45 -33.80
CA HIS A 354 -4.61 -8.18 -33.59
C HIS A 354 -3.78 -8.16 -32.30
N ILE A 355 -4.35 -8.61 -31.18
CA ILE A 355 -3.73 -8.66 -29.84
C ILE A 355 -2.73 -9.82 -29.70
N GLY A 356 -2.43 -10.54 -30.79
CA GLY A 356 -1.38 -11.56 -30.85
C GLY A 356 -1.76 -12.95 -30.31
N THR A 357 -3.04 -13.31 -30.38
CA THR A 357 -3.60 -14.65 -30.11
C THR A 357 -3.22 -15.24 -28.75
N TYR A 358 -2.37 -16.27 -28.72
CA TYR A 358 -1.63 -16.77 -27.54
C TYR A 358 -0.13 -16.81 -27.87
N ASP A 359 0.71 -17.03 -26.86
CA ASP A 359 2.11 -17.42 -27.07
C ASP A 359 2.18 -18.90 -27.51
N ASP A 360 2.44 -19.14 -28.80
CA ASP A 360 2.42 -20.47 -29.41
C ASP A 360 3.54 -21.40 -28.92
N LYS A 361 4.52 -20.86 -28.18
CA LYS A 361 5.60 -21.61 -27.54
C LYS A 361 5.32 -21.99 -26.08
N MET A 362 4.15 -21.63 -25.54
CA MET A 362 3.65 -22.21 -24.28
C MET A 362 3.13 -23.63 -24.54
N GLU A 363 3.45 -24.56 -23.64
CA GLU A 363 3.19 -26.00 -23.85
C GLU A 363 2.12 -26.53 -22.88
N ILE A 364 1.37 -27.55 -23.31
CA ILE A 364 0.38 -28.30 -22.51
C ILE A 364 -0.75 -27.42 -21.93
N TRP A 365 -0.51 -26.76 -20.80
CA TRP A 365 -1.50 -25.99 -20.04
C TRP A 365 -0.81 -25.16 -18.94
N GLY A 366 -1.40 -24.01 -18.58
CA GLY A 366 -1.06 -23.25 -17.39
C GLY A 366 -0.30 -21.97 -17.71
N GLY A 367 -0.76 -20.85 -17.15
CA GLY A 367 -0.17 -19.51 -17.30
C GLY A 367 -0.70 -18.71 -18.49
N GLU A 368 -1.33 -19.34 -19.49
CA GLU A 368 -1.83 -18.65 -20.69
C GLU A 368 -2.97 -17.66 -20.37
N ASN A 369 -3.75 -17.95 -19.33
CA ASN A 369 -4.82 -17.07 -18.88
C ASN A 369 -4.27 -15.81 -18.19
N VAL A 370 -3.21 -15.93 -17.41
CA VAL A 370 -2.52 -14.79 -16.76
C VAL A 370 -1.77 -13.96 -17.81
N GLU A 371 -1.08 -14.60 -18.78
CA GLU A 371 -0.43 -13.92 -19.90
C GLU A 371 -1.42 -13.10 -20.72
N MET A 372 -2.56 -13.71 -21.10
CA MET A 372 -3.58 -13.02 -21.88
C MET A 372 -4.25 -11.91 -21.08
N SER A 373 -4.44 -12.07 -19.76
CA SER A 373 -4.98 -11.02 -18.89
C SER A 373 -4.09 -9.77 -18.87
N PHE A 374 -2.80 -9.97 -18.59
CA PHE A 374 -1.80 -8.89 -18.54
C PHE A 374 -1.69 -8.19 -19.90
N ARG A 375 -1.59 -8.97 -20.99
CA ARG A 375 -1.51 -8.49 -22.37
C ARG A 375 -2.73 -7.68 -22.79
N VAL A 376 -3.96 -8.17 -22.57
CA VAL A 376 -5.20 -7.47 -22.94
C VAL A 376 -5.26 -6.10 -22.29
N TRP A 377 -5.03 -6.03 -20.97
CA TRP A 377 -5.05 -4.76 -20.24
C TRP A 377 -3.89 -3.83 -20.63
N GLN A 378 -2.65 -4.32 -20.63
CA GLN A 378 -1.47 -3.49 -20.95
C GLN A 378 -1.51 -2.95 -22.38
N CYS A 379 -2.06 -3.71 -23.34
CA CYS A 379 -2.18 -3.31 -24.73
C CYS A 379 -3.52 -2.59 -25.05
N GLY A 380 -4.27 -2.14 -24.03
CA GLY A 380 -5.36 -1.18 -24.18
C GLY A 380 -6.77 -1.75 -24.40
N GLY A 381 -6.95 -3.07 -24.30
CA GLY A 381 -8.27 -3.70 -24.24
C GLY A 381 -8.86 -3.73 -22.83
N GLN A 382 -9.99 -4.43 -22.69
CA GLN A 382 -10.70 -4.57 -21.41
C GLN A 382 -11.01 -6.05 -21.13
N LEU A 383 -10.86 -6.49 -19.88
CA LEU A 383 -11.19 -7.86 -19.45
C LEU A 383 -12.37 -7.81 -18.47
N GLU A 384 -13.48 -8.47 -18.81
CA GLU A 384 -14.76 -8.29 -18.13
C GLU A 384 -15.47 -9.62 -17.85
N ILE A 385 -16.19 -9.70 -16.74
CA ILE A 385 -17.13 -10.79 -16.41
C ILE A 385 -18.56 -10.25 -16.56
N ILE A 386 -19.44 -11.01 -17.20
CA ILE A 386 -20.82 -10.63 -17.51
C ILE A 386 -21.79 -11.51 -16.70
N PRO A 387 -22.38 -11.04 -15.57
CA PRO A 387 -23.19 -11.88 -14.67
C PRO A 387 -24.42 -12.50 -15.33
N CYS A 388 -25.05 -11.78 -16.25
CA CYS A 388 -26.20 -12.31 -17.00
C CYS A 388 -25.82 -13.52 -17.88
N SER A 389 -24.53 -13.70 -18.21
CA SER A 389 -24.03 -14.89 -18.88
C SER A 389 -23.55 -15.92 -17.85
N VAL A 390 -24.31 -17.01 -17.67
CA VAL A 390 -23.97 -18.05 -16.68
C VAL A 390 -23.66 -19.37 -17.38
N VAL A 391 -22.48 -19.93 -17.07
CA VAL A 391 -22.07 -21.25 -17.55
C VAL A 391 -21.46 -22.03 -16.39
N GLY A 392 -21.98 -23.23 -16.13
CA GLY A 392 -21.44 -24.14 -15.14
C GLY A 392 -20.20 -24.88 -15.66
N HIS A 393 -19.23 -25.16 -14.79
CA HIS A 393 -18.00 -25.92 -15.07
C HIS A 393 -17.78 -27.00 -14.01
N VAL A 394 -17.35 -28.21 -14.42
CA VAL A 394 -16.98 -29.30 -13.51
C VAL A 394 -15.57 -29.06 -12.97
N PHE A 395 -15.45 -28.31 -11.88
CA PHE A 395 -14.17 -28.03 -11.23
C PHE A 395 -13.55 -29.30 -10.64
N ARG A 396 -12.31 -29.61 -11.03
CA ARG A 396 -11.56 -30.82 -10.60
C ARG A 396 -10.53 -30.47 -9.53
N THR A 397 -10.33 -31.36 -8.55
CA THR A 397 -9.32 -31.17 -7.49
C THR A 397 -7.88 -31.51 -7.93
N LYS A 398 -7.73 -32.26 -9.03
CA LYS A 398 -6.45 -32.62 -9.67
C LYS A 398 -6.63 -32.60 -11.18
N SER A 399 -5.54 -32.40 -11.93
CA SER A 399 -5.54 -32.62 -13.37
C SER A 399 -5.57 -34.12 -13.68
N PRO A 400 -6.51 -34.62 -14.51
CA PRO A 400 -6.51 -36.01 -14.98
C PRO A 400 -5.51 -36.24 -16.12
N HIS A 401 -4.75 -35.22 -16.53
CA HIS A 401 -3.87 -35.28 -17.68
C HIS A 401 -2.41 -35.47 -17.29
N THR A 402 -1.71 -36.38 -17.96
CA THR A 402 -0.26 -36.54 -17.83
C THR A 402 0.47 -35.30 -18.35
N PHE A 403 1.67 -35.02 -17.81
CA PHE A 403 2.55 -33.95 -18.29
C PHE A 403 3.80 -34.60 -18.91
N PRO A 404 3.95 -34.65 -20.26
CA PRO A 404 4.99 -35.46 -20.91
C PRO A 404 6.43 -35.03 -20.59
N LYS A 405 6.62 -33.78 -20.16
CA LYS A 405 7.91 -33.21 -19.71
C LYS A 405 7.90 -32.87 -18.21
N GLY A 406 6.99 -33.45 -17.44
CA GLY A 406 6.75 -33.09 -16.03
C GLY A 406 6.09 -31.72 -15.84
N THR A 407 5.90 -31.33 -14.58
CA THR A 407 5.24 -30.07 -14.19
C THR A 407 6.08 -28.82 -14.43
N GLU A 408 7.38 -28.95 -14.75
CA GLU A 408 8.24 -27.82 -15.16
C GLU A 408 7.67 -27.03 -16.35
N VAL A 409 6.80 -27.64 -17.16
CA VAL A 409 6.08 -26.96 -18.25
C VAL A 409 5.26 -25.76 -17.77
N ILE A 410 4.59 -25.87 -16.61
CA ILE A 410 3.79 -24.77 -16.05
C ILE A 410 4.71 -23.62 -15.63
N THR A 411 5.78 -23.94 -14.89
CA THR A 411 6.84 -22.98 -14.54
C THR A 411 7.44 -22.32 -15.78
N ARG A 412 7.63 -23.08 -16.86
CA ARG A 412 8.16 -22.56 -18.14
C ARG A 412 7.22 -21.53 -18.76
N ASN A 413 5.92 -21.83 -18.84
CA ASN A 413 4.94 -20.88 -19.36
C ASN A 413 4.85 -19.62 -18.47
N GLN A 414 4.91 -19.77 -17.15
CA GLN A 414 4.96 -18.66 -16.20
C GLN A 414 6.25 -17.81 -16.33
N VAL A 415 7.43 -18.40 -16.55
CA VAL A 415 8.67 -17.64 -16.80
C VAL A 415 8.54 -16.82 -18.09
N ARG A 416 7.95 -17.37 -19.16
CA ARG A 416 7.71 -16.65 -20.42
C ARG A 416 6.81 -15.43 -20.23
N LEU A 417 5.69 -15.57 -19.51
CA LEU A 417 4.80 -14.43 -19.28
C LEU A 417 5.44 -13.38 -18.34
N ALA A 418 6.23 -13.82 -17.36
CA ALA A 418 6.93 -12.94 -16.43
C ALA A 418 8.02 -12.11 -17.14
N GLU A 419 8.81 -12.73 -18.03
CA GLU A 419 9.82 -12.04 -18.83
C GLU A 419 9.21 -11.01 -19.79
N VAL A 420 8.07 -11.32 -20.43
CA VAL A 420 7.45 -10.44 -21.43
C VAL A 420 6.64 -9.30 -20.81
N TRP A 421 5.88 -9.54 -19.73
CA TRP A 421 4.83 -8.62 -19.27
C TRP A 421 5.08 -7.95 -17.91
N MET A 422 5.83 -8.57 -16.99
CA MET A 422 5.92 -8.14 -15.59
C MET A 422 7.04 -7.13 -15.28
N ASP A 423 7.87 -6.75 -16.25
CA ASP A 423 8.98 -5.80 -16.07
C ASP A 423 9.88 -6.18 -14.88
N ASP A 424 10.16 -5.27 -13.93
CA ASP A 424 10.94 -5.58 -12.73
C ASP A 424 10.22 -6.53 -11.75
N TYR A 425 8.89 -6.60 -11.78
CA TYR A 425 8.09 -7.35 -10.80
C TYR A 425 8.24 -8.87 -10.95
N LYS A 426 8.81 -9.37 -12.07
CA LYS A 426 9.23 -10.78 -12.20
C LYS A 426 10.22 -11.22 -11.11
N LYS A 427 11.01 -10.28 -10.56
CA LYS A 427 11.91 -10.50 -9.41
C LYS A 427 11.17 -10.92 -8.12
N ILE A 428 9.87 -10.64 -8.01
CA ILE A 428 9.02 -11.08 -6.89
C ILE A 428 8.63 -12.56 -7.05
N TYR A 429 8.28 -12.96 -8.28
CA TYR A 429 7.96 -14.34 -8.66
C TYR A 429 9.18 -15.26 -8.56
N TYR A 430 10.33 -14.86 -9.11
CA TYR A 430 11.55 -15.68 -9.08
C TYR A 430 12.06 -15.93 -7.64
N ARG A 431 11.89 -14.99 -6.71
CA ARG A 431 12.19 -15.22 -5.28
C ARG A 431 11.29 -16.28 -4.62
N ARG A 432 10.07 -16.47 -5.11
CA ARG A 432 9.08 -17.45 -4.59
C ARG A 432 9.26 -18.81 -5.24
N ASN A 433 9.57 -18.85 -6.53
CA ASN A 433 9.80 -20.07 -7.30
C ASN A 433 11.27 -20.14 -7.76
N LYS A 434 12.12 -20.80 -6.97
CA LYS A 434 13.55 -20.94 -7.29
C LYS A 434 13.81 -21.69 -8.61
N ASN A 435 12.92 -22.60 -9.00
CA ASN A 435 13.01 -23.28 -10.30
C ASN A 435 12.76 -22.30 -11.46
N ALA A 436 11.89 -21.31 -11.28
CA ALA A 436 11.68 -20.22 -12.23
C ALA A 436 12.90 -19.30 -12.34
N GLU A 437 13.54 -18.94 -11.21
CA GLU A 437 14.77 -18.14 -11.20
C GLU A 437 15.93 -18.84 -11.94
N VAL A 438 16.11 -20.14 -11.68
CA VAL A 438 17.10 -20.98 -12.38
C VAL A 438 16.76 -21.08 -13.86
N MET A 439 15.51 -21.39 -14.22
CA MET A 439 15.07 -21.48 -15.61
C MET A 439 15.20 -20.15 -16.39
N ALA A 440 15.00 -19.01 -15.72
CA ALA A 440 15.22 -17.68 -16.29
C ALA A 440 16.71 -17.40 -16.52
N SER A 441 17.56 -17.59 -15.51
CA SER A 441 19.01 -17.36 -15.63
C SER A 441 19.71 -18.32 -16.61
N GLU A 442 19.20 -19.54 -16.77
CA GLU A 442 19.65 -20.51 -17.79
C GLU A 442 19.00 -20.29 -19.18
N ASN A 443 18.08 -19.33 -19.34
CA ASN A 443 17.27 -19.09 -20.54
C ASN A 443 16.48 -20.32 -21.07
N ARG A 444 16.20 -21.30 -20.20
CA ARG A 444 15.48 -22.55 -20.55
C ARG A 444 14.00 -22.35 -20.91
N TYR A 445 13.46 -21.14 -20.75
CA TYR A 445 12.11 -20.79 -21.20
C TYR A 445 11.98 -20.65 -22.73
N GLY A 446 13.10 -20.53 -23.45
CA GLY A 446 13.15 -20.44 -24.91
C GLY A 446 12.73 -19.06 -25.44
N ASP A 447 12.89 -18.85 -26.74
CA ASP A 447 12.76 -17.52 -27.36
C ASP A 447 11.40 -16.84 -27.12
N ILE A 448 11.45 -15.54 -26.82
CA ILE A 448 10.32 -14.64 -26.57
C ILE A 448 10.34 -13.41 -27.49
N SER A 449 11.27 -13.30 -28.45
CA SER A 449 11.43 -12.12 -29.31
C SER A 449 10.13 -11.71 -30.01
N ASP A 450 9.35 -12.65 -30.55
CA ASP A 450 8.05 -12.36 -31.17
C ASP A 450 7.03 -11.72 -30.19
N ARG A 451 7.09 -12.09 -28.90
CA ARG A 451 6.20 -11.55 -27.86
C ARG A 451 6.65 -10.16 -27.38
N LEU A 452 7.96 -9.91 -27.33
CA LEU A 452 8.53 -8.58 -27.07
C LEU A 452 8.23 -7.63 -28.25
N ASN A 453 8.47 -8.08 -29.48
CA ASN A 453 8.14 -7.34 -30.72
C ASN A 453 6.63 -7.05 -30.85
N LEU A 454 5.76 -7.93 -30.33
CA LEU A 454 4.32 -7.69 -30.22
C LEU A 454 4.02 -6.57 -29.19
N ARG A 455 4.62 -6.65 -27.99
CA ARG A 455 4.43 -5.68 -26.91
C ARG A 455 4.87 -4.26 -27.30
N GLU A 456 5.99 -4.14 -28.00
CA GLU A 456 6.49 -2.86 -28.52
C GLU A 456 5.60 -2.31 -29.65
N ARG A 457 5.28 -3.13 -30.66
CA ARG A 457 4.45 -2.76 -31.81
C ARG A 457 3.04 -2.29 -31.43
N LEU A 458 2.47 -2.83 -30.35
CA LEU A 458 1.18 -2.42 -29.79
C LEU A 458 1.29 -1.30 -28.73
N GLN A 459 2.50 -0.78 -28.47
CA GLN A 459 2.78 0.30 -27.52
C GLN A 459 2.21 0.07 -26.11
N CYS A 460 2.25 -1.19 -25.66
CA CYS A 460 1.60 -1.62 -24.43
C CYS A 460 2.24 -0.99 -23.18
N LYS A 461 1.43 -0.71 -22.17
CA LYS A 461 1.85 -0.11 -20.90
C LYS A 461 2.74 -1.05 -20.08
N ASN A 462 3.43 -0.49 -19.08
CA ASN A 462 4.25 -1.24 -18.15
C ASN A 462 3.42 -1.89 -17.03
N PHE A 463 4.02 -2.84 -16.32
CA PHE A 463 3.33 -3.55 -15.24
C PHE A 463 3.02 -2.65 -14.03
N THR A 464 3.81 -1.60 -13.82
CA THR A 464 3.50 -0.53 -12.85
C THR A 464 2.17 0.16 -13.16
N TRP A 465 1.89 0.47 -14.43
CA TRP A 465 0.59 1.02 -14.83
C TRP A 465 -0.54 0.02 -14.60
N TYR A 466 -0.33 -1.26 -14.92
CA TYR A 466 -1.33 -2.31 -14.71
C TYR A 466 -1.70 -2.44 -13.22
N LEU A 467 -0.70 -2.55 -12.33
CA LEU A 467 -0.91 -2.57 -10.88
C LEU A 467 -1.59 -1.28 -10.39
N ASN A 468 -1.14 -0.09 -10.82
CA ASN A 468 -1.69 1.18 -10.32
C ASN A 468 -3.09 1.52 -10.87
N THR A 469 -3.53 0.93 -11.99
CA THR A 469 -4.74 1.35 -12.73
C THR A 469 -5.81 0.26 -12.81
N ILE A 470 -5.41 -1.01 -12.92
CA ILE A 470 -6.30 -2.15 -13.15
C ILE A 470 -6.50 -2.99 -11.89
N TYR A 471 -5.46 -3.11 -11.05
CA TYR A 471 -5.51 -3.88 -9.81
C TYR A 471 -4.83 -3.16 -8.62
N PRO A 472 -5.21 -1.90 -8.30
CA PRO A 472 -4.59 -1.13 -7.22
C PRO A 472 -4.92 -1.66 -5.82
N GLU A 473 -5.79 -2.66 -5.71
CA GLU A 473 -6.10 -3.38 -4.47
C GLU A 473 -5.07 -4.47 -4.15
N ALA A 474 -4.21 -4.86 -5.09
CA ALA A 474 -3.23 -5.92 -4.88
C ALA A 474 -2.16 -5.55 -3.84
N PHE A 475 -1.85 -6.46 -2.91
CA PHE A 475 -0.58 -6.39 -2.18
C PHE A 475 0.56 -6.60 -3.17
N VAL A 476 1.45 -5.61 -3.26
CA VAL A 476 2.69 -5.69 -4.03
C VAL A 476 3.86 -5.87 -3.04
N PRO A 477 4.48 -7.06 -2.96
CA PRO A 477 5.68 -7.27 -2.14
C PRO A 477 6.81 -6.32 -2.59
N ASP A 478 7.64 -5.90 -1.65
CA ASP A 478 8.79 -5.04 -1.94
C ASP A 478 9.68 -5.68 -3.02
N LEU A 479 9.99 -4.95 -4.10
CA LEU A 479 10.87 -5.42 -5.19
C LEU A 479 12.24 -5.86 -4.68
N SER A 480 12.73 -5.19 -3.63
CA SER A 480 13.91 -5.51 -2.84
C SER A 480 13.59 -5.30 -1.35
N PRO A 481 13.20 -6.33 -0.59
CA PRO A 481 12.85 -6.20 0.83
C PRO A 481 14.09 -5.94 1.70
N GLU A 482 13.95 -5.22 2.83
CA GLU A 482 15.08 -4.86 3.71
C GLU A 482 15.82 -6.09 4.25
N LYS A 483 15.11 -7.18 4.55
CA LYS A 483 15.67 -8.45 5.04
C LYS A 483 14.86 -9.63 4.46
N PHE A 484 15.51 -10.72 4.07
CA PHE A 484 14.85 -11.96 3.66
C PHE A 484 15.76 -13.18 3.89
N GLY A 485 15.17 -14.38 3.94
CA GLY A 485 15.86 -15.66 4.17
C GLY A 485 15.41 -16.35 5.46
N ALA A 486 16.33 -17.08 6.11
CA ALA A 486 16.03 -17.88 7.29
C ALA A 486 16.29 -17.14 8.61
N LEU A 487 15.33 -17.23 9.54
CA LEU A 487 15.39 -16.58 10.85
C LEU A 487 16.12 -17.47 11.86
N LYS A 488 17.44 -17.31 11.97
CA LYS A 488 18.30 -18.11 12.85
C LYS A 488 18.32 -17.59 14.30
N ASN A 489 18.03 -18.47 15.26
CA ASN A 489 18.19 -18.18 16.68
C ASN A 489 19.67 -18.26 17.10
N LYS A 490 20.18 -17.20 17.75
CA LYS A 490 21.59 -17.10 18.15
C LYS A 490 21.97 -18.04 19.32
N GLY A 491 21.03 -18.38 20.19
CA GLY A 491 21.26 -19.27 21.33
C GLY A 491 21.26 -20.74 20.94
N SER A 492 20.20 -21.21 20.28
CA SER A 492 20.05 -22.63 19.90
C SER A 492 20.71 -23.02 18.57
N GLN A 493 21.16 -22.04 17.77
CA GLN A 493 21.70 -22.21 16.41
C GLN A 493 20.73 -22.86 15.39
N THR A 494 19.48 -23.13 15.77
CA THR A 494 18.39 -23.56 14.89
C THR A 494 17.67 -22.37 14.23
N CYS A 495 16.91 -22.64 13.17
CA CYS A 495 16.12 -21.67 12.43
C CYS A 495 14.63 -21.83 12.73
N LEU A 496 13.88 -20.73 12.63
CA LEU A 496 12.42 -20.74 12.63
C LEU A 496 11.92 -21.38 11.34
N ASP A 497 10.92 -22.25 11.46
CA ASP A 497 10.44 -23.12 10.39
C ASP A 497 8.92 -23.30 10.53
N VAL A 498 8.16 -23.23 9.43
CA VAL A 498 6.68 -23.35 9.48
C VAL A 498 6.21 -24.78 9.73
N GLY A 499 7.05 -25.81 9.52
CA GLY A 499 6.68 -27.21 9.61
C GLY A 499 5.81 -27.71 8.45
N GLU A 500 5.46 -29.00 8.47
CA GLU A 500 4.72 -29.66 7.39
C GLU A 500 3.22 -29.28 7.37
N ASP A 501 2.69 -29.09 6.16
CA ASP A 501 1.30 -28.69 5.86
C ASP A 501 0.79 -27.49 6.70
N ASN A 502 1.65 -26.50 6.98
CA ASN A 502 1.23 -25.28 7.65
C ASN A 502 0.57 -24.31 6.65
N GLN A 503 -0.72 -24.05 6.86
CA GLN A 503 -1.63 -23.38 5.93
C GLN A 503 -2.29 -22.13 6.55
N GLY A 504 -1.83 -21.74 7.73
CA GLY A 504 -2.47 -20.81 8.67
C GLY A 504 -2.97 -21.53 9.94
N GLY A 505 -2.93 -20.86 11.10
CA GLY A 505 -3.51 -21.33 12.37
C GLY A 505 -2.75 -22.48 13.06
N LYS A 506 -1.48 -22.71 12.74
CA LYS A 506 -0.61 -23.70 13.42
C LYS A 506 0.62 -23.01 14.04
N PRO A 507 1.15 -23.55 15.16
CA PRO A 507 2.35 -23.04 15.81
C PRO A 507 3.61 -23.24 14.94
N MET A 508 4.59 -22.36 15.15
CA MET A 508 5.92 -22.44 14.55
C MET A 508 6.81 -23.46 15.26
N ILE A 509 7.77 -24.02 14.53
CA ILE A 509 8.80 -24.91 15.10
C ILE A 509 10.20 -24.34 14.94
N MET A 510 11.15 -24.88 15.71
CA MET A 510 12.58 -24.63 15.56
C MET A 510 13.24 -25.86 14.95
N TYR A 511 13.86 -25.71 13.77
CA TYR A 511 14.44 -26.83 13.02
C TYR A 511 15.91 -26.54 12.66
N PRO A 512 16.77 -27.53 12.38
CA PRO A 512 18.11 -27.29 11.83
C PRO A 512 18.08 -26.37 10.60
N CYS A 513 18.92 -25.34 10.58
CA CYS A 513 19.03 -24.41 9.46
C CYS A 513 19.55 -25.11 8.20
N HIS A 514 18.68 -25.42 7.24
CA HIS A 514 19.08 -26.12 6.01
C HIS A 514 19.34 -25.19 4.82
N ASN A 515 18.99 -23.90 4.92
CA ASN A 515 19.25 -22.85 3.92
C ASN A 515 18.68 -23.13 2.51
N MET A 516 17.72 -24.04 2.36
CA MET A 516 17.10 -24.38 1.05
C MET A 516 15.90 -23.49 0.69
N GLY A 517 15.62 -22.45 1.49
CA GLY A 517 14.35 -21.72 1.41
C GLY A 517 13.20 -22.59 1.91
N GLY A 518 12.11 -22.67 1.15
CA GLY A 518 10.91 -23.44 1.51
C GLY A 518 10.38 -23.01 2.88
N ASN A 519 10.14 -23.98 3.77
CA ASN A 519 9.57 -23.76 5.10
C ASN A 519 10.35 -22.77 5.99
N GLN A 520 11.64 -22.53 5.71
CA GLN A 520 12.49 -21.58 6.43
C GLN A 520 12.60 -20.21 5.74
N TYR A 521 11.85 -19.95 4.67
CA TYR A 521 11.89 -18.68 3.94
C TYR A 521 10.92 -17.63 4.52
N PHE A 522 11.47 -16.49 4.93
CA PHE A 522 10.71 -15.30 5.34
C PHE A 522 11.19 -14.06 4.59
N GLU A 523 10.26 -13.16 4.27
CA GLU A 523 10.52 -11.80 3.79
C GLU A 523 10.07 -10.81 4.87
N TYR A 524 10.93 -9.86 5.25
CA TYR A 524 10.56 -8.76 6.12
C TYR A 524 10.03 -7.60 5.27
N SER A 525 8.74 -7.29 5.40
CA SER A 525 8.09 -6.27 4.58
C SER A 525 8.45 -4.86 5.03
N SER A 526 8.34 -3.89 4.13
CA SER A 526 8.34 -2.44 4.45
C SER A 526 7.29 -2.04 5.50
N HIS A 527 6.27 -2.89 5.70
CA HIS A 527 5.20 -2.74 6.68
C HIS A 527 5.49 -3.50 8.00
N LYS A 528 6.74 -4.01 8.15
CA LYS A 528 7.29 -4.74 9.32
C LYS A 528 6.73 -6.14 9.56
N GLU A 529 6.12 -6.77 8.58
CA GLU A 529 5.64 -8.15 8.74
C GLU A 529 6.76 -9.14 8.46
N LEU A 530 6.79 -10.25 9.21
CA LEU A 530 7.59 -11.43 8.84
C LEU A 530 6.72 -12.38 8.02
N ARG A 531 6.81 -12.23 6.70
CA ARG A 531 5.97 -12.94 5.73
C ARG A 531 6.60 -14.23 5.22
N HIS A 532 5.88 -15.33 5.32
CA HIS A 532 6.16 -16.56 4.59
C HIS A 532 5.35 -16.58 3.30
N ASN A 533 6.00 -16.25 2.17
CA ASN A 533 5.34 -15.97 0.89
C ASN A 533 5.57 -17.06 -0.19
N THR A 534 6.06 -18.24 0.18
CA THR A 534 6.33 -19.38 -0.72
C THR A 534 5.07 -20.17 -1.16
N GLY A 535 3.89 -19.72 -0.76
CA GLY A 535 2.59 -20.28 -1.16
C GLY A 535 1.49 -19.25 -0.96
N LYS A 536 0.60 -19.48 0.01
CA LYS A 536 -0.27 -18.43 0.55
C LYS A 536 0.58 -17.27 1.11
N GLN A 537 0.01 -16.07 1.13
CA GLN A 537 0.59 -14.94 1.88
C GLN A 537 0.33 -15.15 3.38
N LEU A 538 1.26 -15.81 4.06
CA LEU A 538 1.21 -16.03 5.50
C LEU A 538 2.15 -15.06 6.24
N CYS A 539 1.77 -14.65 7.44
CA CYS A 539 2.48 -13.73 8.31
C CYS A 539 2.65 -14.38 9.69
N LEU A 540 3.85 -14.28 10.26
CA LEU A 540 4.13 -14.69 11.63
C LEU A 540 3.21 -13.92 12.59
N HIS A 541 2.51 -14.62 13.48
CA HIS A 541 1.43 -14.08 14.31
C HIS A 541 1.72 -14.31 15.80
N ALA A 542 1.88 -13.23 16.55
CA ALA A 542 2.12 -13.21 17.98
C ALA A 542 0.86 -13.57 18.77
N THR A 543 0.91 -14.71 19.44
CA THR A 543 -0.11 -15.20 20.37
C THR A 543 0.14 -14.70 21.80
N PRO A 544 -0.90 -14.60 22.65
CA PRO A 544 -0.73 -14.25 24.06
C PRO A 544 0.02 -15.38 24.81
N PRO A 545 0.99 -15.06 25.69
CA PRO A 545 1.63 -16.06 26.54
C PRO A 545 0.59 -16.79 27.40
N PRO A 546 0.67 -18.13 27.57
CA PRO A 546 1.82 -19.00 27.26
C PRO A 546 1.81 -19.63 25.84
N GLU A 547 0.91 -19.23 24.94
CA GLU A 547 0.74 -19.91 23.66
C GLU A 547 1.92 -19.66 22.69
N PRO A 548 2.42 -20.70 21.99
CA PRO A 548 3.53 -20.57 21.04
C PRO A 548 3.14 -19.78 19.79
N VAL A 549 4.04 -18.90 19.34
CA VAL A 549 3.89 -18.08 18.14
C VAL A 549 3.43 -18.91 16.95
N GLN A 550 2.41 -18.43 16.23
CA GLN A 550 1.79 -19.12 15.11
C GLN A 550 2.16 -18.45 13.79
N ILE A 551 1.70 -19.04 12.69
CA ILE A 551 1.65 -18.36 11.40
C ILE A 551 0.22 -18.41 10.86
N ASP A 552 -0.24 -17.29 10.33
CA ASP A 552 -1.62 -17.09 9.89
C ASP A 552 -1.66 -16.27 8.59
N LEU A 553 -2.82 -16.12 7.96
CA LEU A 553 -2.98 -15.26 6.77
C LEU A 553 -2.56 -13.82 7.10
N CYS A 554 -1.74 -13.20 6.24
CA CYS A 554 -1.42 -11.78 6.36
C CYS A 554 -2.69 -10.92 6.28
N GLN A 555 -2.89 -10.01 7.24
CA GLN A 555 -4.04 -9.11 7.24
C GLN A 555 -3.89 -7.98 6.22
N LEU A 556 -2.67 -7.49 5.98
CA LEU A 556 -2.39 -6.58 4.87
C LEU A 556 -2.37 -7.36 3.54
N LYS A 557 -3.43 -7.18 2.75
CA LYS A 557 -3.61 -7.79 1.41
C LYS A 557 -3.65 -6.75 0.28
N GLY A 558 -3.43 -5.47 0.62
CA GLY A 558 -3.29 -4.34 -0.29
C GLY A 558 -4.17 -3.16 0.12
N ARG A 559 -4.61 -2.34 -0.84
CA ARG A 559 -5.30 -1.07 -0.57
C ARG A 559 -6.61 -1.29 0.20
N GLY A 560 -6.78 -0.57 1.30
CA GLY A 560 -7.93 -0.71 2.22
C GLY A 560 -7.70 -1.67 3.40
N THR A 561 -6.65 -2.49 3.36
CA THR A 561 -6.26 -3.37 4.48
C THR A 561 -5.08 -2.79 5.27
N SER A 562 -4.79 -3.33 6.46
CA SER A 562 -3.68 -2.91 7.31
C SER A 562 -2.97 -4.11 7.97
N CYS A 563 -1.74 -3.90 8.43
CA CYS A 563 -1.00 -4.90 9.20
C CYS A 563 -1.61 -5.08 10.59
N SER A 564 -1.78 -6.32 11.03
CA SER A 564 -2.14 -6.63 12.41
C SER A 564 -0.98 -6.28 13.36
N PRO A 565 -1.20 -5.71 14.56
CA PRO A 565 -0.19 -5.58 15.60
C PRO A 565 0.44 -6.92 15.97
N GLN A 566 -0.35 -7.99 15.97
CA GLN A 566 0.12 -9.38 16.17
C GLN A 566 1.05 -9.84 15.02
N GLN A 567 1.00 -9.20 13.86
CA GLN A 567 1.84 -9.48 12.69
C GLN A 567 2.92 -8.40 12.47
N GLU A 568 3.00 -7.37 13.33
CA GLU A 568 4.04 -6.33 13.29
C GLU A 568 5.27 -6.77 14.12
N TRP A 569 6.37 -7.09 13.45
CA TRP A 569 7.60 -7.56 14.10
C TRP A 569 8.69 -6.51 14.04
N VAL A 570 8.99 -5.86 15.15
CA VAL A 570 10.16 -4.95 15.21
C VAL A 570 11.41 -5.74 15.52
N PHE A 571 12.34 -5.83 14.57
CA PHE A 571 13.73 -6.17 14.87
C PHE A 571 14.34 -5.07 15.76
N THR A 572 14.41 -5.31 17.06
CA THR A 572 14.93 -4.39 18.08
C THR A 572 16.47 -4.32 18.10
N GLU A 573 17.04 -4.08 16.92
CA GLU A 573 18.39 -3.56 16.75
C GLU A 573 18.41 -2.06 17.13
N GLY A 574 19.57 -1.53 17.52
CA GLY A 574 19.76 -0.15 17.97
C GLY A 574 19.73 0.88 16.84
N ASP A 575 18.68 0.84 16.01
CA ASP A 575 18.73 1.33 14.64
C ASP A 575 18.53 2.84 14.46
N LEU A 576 18.29 3.63 15.53
CA LEU A 576 18.24 5.10 15.42
C LEU A 576 19.57 5.67 14.90
N ALA A 577 20.69 5.15 15.41
CA ALA A 577 22.03 5.51 14.95
C ALA A 577 22.18 5.24 13.44
N LYS A 578 21.83 4.04 13.01
CA LYS A 578 22.02 3.52 11.65
C LYS A 578 21.05 4.10 10.62
N LYS A 579 19.76 4.24 10.96
CA LYS A 579 18.69 4.68 10.04
C LYS A 579 18.51 6.20 9.99
N LYS A 580 19.03 6.97 10.97
CA LYS A 580 18.91 8.45 10.98
C LYS A 580 20.21 9.18 11.26
N ILE A 581 20.89 8.90 12.38
CA ILE A 581 22.01 9.75 12.85
C ILE A 581 23.19 9.65 11.88
N TYR A 582 23.65 8.44 11.52
CA TYR A 582 24.76 8.24 10.60
C TYR A 582 24.49 8.77 9.18
N PRO A 583 23.33 8.49 8.55
CA PRO A 583 22.95 9.12 7.28
C PRO A 583 22.94 10.65 7.35
N THR A 584 22.47 11.22 8.47
CA THR A 584 22.48 12.66 8.73
C THR A 584 23.90 13.23 8.80
N LEU A 585 24.77 12.63 9.63
CA LEU A 585 26.16 13.07 9.79
C LEU A 585 26.93 12.97 8.46
N TRP A 586 26.62 11.95 7.64
CA TRP A 586 27.14 11.81 6.29
C TRP A 586 26.69 12.96 5.37
N TRP A 587 25.40 13.26 5.27
CA TRP A 587 24.92 14.35 4.41
C TRP A 587 25.49 15.71 4.85
N LEU A 588 25.51 16.00 6.17
CA LEU A 588 26.13 17.20 6.70
C LEU A 588 27.63 17.30 6.40
N PHE A 589 28.36 16.19 6.42
CA PHE A 589 29.78 16.15 6.07
C PHE A 589 30.00 16.37 4.57
N ARG A 590 29.26 15.65 3.73
CA ARG A 590 29.34 15.73 2.25
C ARG A 590 29.01 17.14 1.75
N ASP A 591 27.98 17.75 2.31
CA ASP A 591 27.46 19.06 1.85
C ASP A 591 28.28 20.24 2.41
N GLY A 592 29.42 20.00 3.08
CA GLY A 592 30.27 21.04 3.66
C GLY A 592 29.67 21.72 4.89
N LEU A 593 28.64 21.13 5.51
CA LEU A 593 27.86 21.68 6.61
C LEU A 593 28.39 21.26 8.00
N LEU A 594 29.69 20.94 8.12
CA LEU A 594 30.39 20.66 9.38
C LEU A 594 31.81 21.27 9.35
N PRO A 595 32.39 21.68 10.49
CA PRO A 595 33.79 22.11 10.54
C PRO A 595 34.74 21.02 10.04
N ASP A 596 35.80 21.39 9.32
CA ASP A 596 36.72 20.43 8.67
C ASP A 596 37.32 19.40 9.65
N ASN A 597 37.55 19.78 10.90
CA ASN A 597 38.12 18.92 11.95
C ASN A 597 37.05 18.20 12.80
N THR A 598 35.89 17.90 12.22
CA THR A 598 34.84 17.09 12.87
C THR A 598 35.20 15.61 12.89
N TYR A 599 35.26 15.02 14.08
CA TYR A 599 35.49 13.59 14.31
C TYR A 599 34.24 12.91 14.88
N PHE A 600 34.06 11.62 14.55
CA PHE A 600 32.85 10.86 14.83
C PHE A 600 33.17 9.61 15.67
N VAL A 601 33.30 9.79 16.98
CA VAL A 601 33.64 8.71 17.94
C VAL A 601 32.42 7.83 18.24
N GLY A 602 32.61 6.59 18.71
CA GLY A 602 31.52 5.82 19.30
C GLY A 602 31.85 4.82 20.41
N PHE A 603 30.96 4.68 21.40
CA PHE A 603 31.17 3.98 22.68
C PHE A 603 30.02 3.02 23.05
N SER A 604 30.30 1.82 23.64
CA SER A 604 29.84 1.29 24.98
C SER A 604 29.66 -0.27 25.18
N ARG A 605 28.62 -0.78 25.90
CA ARG A 605 27.87 -2.13 25.75
C ARG A 605 26.54 -2.45 24.71
N SER A 606 25.58 -1.33 22.87
CA SER A 606 25.93 -0.37 21.74
C SER A 606 27.41 0.23 21.26
N ASN A 607 28.65 -0.21 20.76
CA ASN A 607 29.73 -1.31 20.45
C ASN A 607 30.06 -2.19 19.15
N LEU A 608 30.67 -1.70 18.05
CA LEU A 608 30.99 -2.49 16.81
C LEU A 608 32.47 -2.38 16.36
N THR A 609 32.81 -2.59 15.08
CA THR A 609 33.89 -1.83 14.41
C THR A 609 33.31 -0.69 13.56
N VAL A 610 34.14 0.26 13.14
CA VAL A 610 33.73 1.34 12.20
C VAL A 610 33.22 0.76 10.87
N GLU A 611 33.80 -0.35 10.39
CA GLU A 611 33.42 -0.95 9.10
C GLU A 611 32.08 -1.69 9.18
N ASP A 612 31.73 -2.31 10.32
CA ASP A 612 30.38 -2.85 10.51
C ASP A 612 29.32 -1.73 10.55
N ILE A 613 29.64 -0.60 11.19
CA ILE A 613 28.77 0.59 11.23
C ILE A 613 28.59 1.15 9.82
N LYS A 614 29.68 1.32 9.06
CA LYS A 614 29.66 1.71 7.65
C LYS A 614 28.76 0.79 6.84
N THR A 615 28.97 -0.53 6.94
CA THR A 615 28.15 -1.56 6.28
C THR A 615 26.67 -1.45 6.65
N ALA A 616 26.35 -1.22 7.92
CA ALA A 616 24.97 -1.09 8.40
C ALA A 616 24.29 0.21 7.95
N CYS A 617 25.03 1.31 7.83
CA CYS A 617 24.50 2.64 7.51
C CYS A 617 24.43 2.94 6.01
N LEU A 618 25.29 2.31 5.20
CA LEU A 618 25.40 2.55 3.75
C LEU A 618 24.06 2.49 3.00
N PRO A 619 23.13 1.53 3.25
CA PRO A 619 21.83 1.47 2.57
C PRO A 619 20.92 2.66 2.86
N HIS A 620 21.16 3.39 3.96
CA HIS A 620 20.38 4.54 4.39
C HIS A 620 21.06 5.88 4.03
N MET A 621 22.36 5.88 3.76
CA MET A 621 23.16 7.06 3.36
C MET A 621 22.89 7.54 1.92
N LYS A 622 22.41 6.66 1.04
CA LYS A 622 22.14 6.97 -0.39
C LYS A 622 23.35 7.54 -1.16
N VAL A 623 24.52 6.94 -0.94
CA VAL A 623 25.78 7.37 -1.56
C VAL A 623 25.76 7.11 -3.08
N THR A 624 26.31 8.02 -3.87
CA THR A 624 26.56 7.81 -5.32
C THR A 624 28.02 7.41 -5.59
N ASP A 625 28.30 6.83 -6.77
CA ASP A 625 29.66 6.38 -7.11
C ASP A 625 30.70 7.54 -7.10
N GLU A 626 30.25 8.75 -7.44
CA GLU A 626 31.03 9.99 -7.44
C GLU A 626 31.38 10.48 -6.02
N GLU A 627 30.60 10.10 -5.00
CA GLU A 627 30.80 10.49 -3.60
C GLU A 627 31.79 9.57 -2.84
N SER A 628 32.30 8.52 -3.47
CA SER A 628 33.08 7.45 -2.83
C SER A 628 34.36 7.92 -2.09
N GLU A 629 35.07 8.91 -2.63
CA GLU A 629 36.23 9.52 -1.97
C GLU A 629 35.82 10.34 -0.74
N CYS A 630 34.72 11.09 -0.84
CA CYS A 630 34.15 11.85 0.27
C CYS A 630 33.64 10.92 1.39
N LEU A 631 32.99 9.80 1.02
CA LEU A 631 32.56 8.77 1.97
C LEU A 631 33.75 8.14 2.71
N SER A 632 34.84 7.90 1.99
CA SER A 632 36.10 7.39 2.56
C SER A 632 36.72 8.42 3.53
N ALA A 633 36.66 9.71 3.20
CA ALA A 633 37.09 10.80 4.09
C ALA A 633 36.17 11.03 5.31
N PHE A 634 34.87 10.71 5.20
CA PHE A 634 33.95 10.69 6.35
C PHE A 634 34.31 9.56 7.32
N PHE A 635 34.44 8.33 6.81
CA PHE A 635 34.74 7.18 7.68
C PHE A 635 36.18 7.16 8.20
N SER A 636 37.15 7.83 7.57
CA SER A 636 38.50 7.99 8.16
C SER A 636 38.51 8.88 9.40
N LYS A 637 37.48 9.73 9.59
CA LYS A 637 37.26 10.53 10.82
C LYS A 637 36.33 9.83 11.83
N ASN A 638 35.86 8.63 11.54
CA ASN A 638 35.07 7.81 12.47
C ASN A 638 35.98 6.92 13.35
N SER A 639 35.60 6.73 14.62
CA SER A 639 36.35 5.89 15.57
C SER A 639 35.43 5.17 16.57
N TYR A 640 35.95 4.15 17.27
CA TYR A 640 35.12 3.13 17.92
C TYR A 640 35.69 2.56 19.25
N LEU A 641 34.86 2.38 20.29
CA LEU A 641 35.18 1.96 21.66
C LEU A 641 34.06 1.14 22.37
N SER A 642 34.45 0.30 23.34
CA SER A 642 33.51 -0.49 24.17
C SER A 642 33.67 -0.22 25.66
N GLY A 643 32.56 -0.21 26.42
CA GLY A 643 32.53 -0.04 27.88
C GLY A 643 31.12 0.20 28.45
N ARG A 644 30.84 -0.15 29.70
CA ARG A 644 29.45 -0.13 30.21
C ARG A 644 28.97 1.27 30.58
N TYR A 645 27.65 1.48 30.57
CA TYR A 645 27.04 2.75 31.02
C TYR A 645 27.18 2.99 32.52
N ASP A 646 27.14 1.92 33.31
CA ASP A 646 27.18 1.90 34.78
C ASP A 646 28.59 1.84 35.38
N ASP A 647 29.63 1.90 34.54
CA ASP A 647 31.03 1.80 34.96
C ASP A 647 31.82 3.07 34.61
N GLY A 648 32.36 3.75 35.61
CA GLY A 648 33.25 4.89 35.41
C GLY A 648 34.55 4.53 34.68
N SER A 649 35.08 3.31 34.82
CA SER A 649 36.32 2.90 34.14
C SER A 649 36.19 2.95 32.61
N SER A 650 35.02 2.57 32.12
CA SER A 650 34.61 2.65 30.71
C SER A 650 34.58 4.07 30.18
N PHE A 651 34.18 5.06 30.99
CA PHE A 651 34.22 6.48 30.59
C PHE A 651 35.61 7.11 30.73
N ASN A 652 36.50 6.58 31.58
CA ASN A 652 37.91 6.98 31.55
C ASN A 652 38.62 6.45 30.29
N GLN A 653 38.31 5.22 29.85
CA GLN A 653 38.78 4.69 28.57
C GLN A 653 38.24 5.50 27.39
N LEU A 654 36.99 5.96 27.48
CA LEU A 654 36.43 6.91 26.52
C LEU A 654 37.26 8.20 26.52
N ASP A 655 37.36 8.92 27.64
CA ASP A 655 38.09 10.21 27.71
C ASP A 655 39.55 10.14 27.23
N ALA A 656 40.25 9.05 27.51
CA ALA A 656 41.61 8.82 27.02
C ALA A 656 41.67 8.82 25.47
N HIS A 657 40.66 8.25 24.80
CA HIS A 657 40.52 8.32 23.34
C HIS A 657 40.02 9.70 22.89
N LEU A 658 39.04 10.30 23.57
CA LEU A 658 38.53 11.65 23.27
C LEU A 658 39.64 12.72 23.32
N SER A 659 40.68 12.48 24.11
CA SER A 659 41.84 13.36 24.28
C SER A 659 43.05 12.97 23.39
N SER A 660 43.06 11.78 22.78
CA SER A 660 44.04 11.41 21.76
C SER A 660 43.73 12.00 20.36
N LEU A 661 42.52 12.52 20.18
CA LEU A 661 42.09 13.16 18.92
C LEU A 661 42.69 14.58 18.77
N PRO A 662 42.89 15.07 17.54
CA PRO A 662 43.65 16.31 17.30
C PRO A 662 43.04 17.55 17.99
N GLY A 663 43.74 18.09 18.99
CA GLY A 663 43.33 19.29 19.74
C GLY A 663 43.36 19.14 21.27
N ASP A 664 43.45 17.90 21.78
CA ASP A 664 43.60 17.59 23.22
C ASP A 664 42.61 18.37 24.14
N ALA A 665 43.10 19.24 25.02
CA ALA A 665 42.30 19.93 26.03
C ALA A 665 41.50 21.13 25.48
N ASP A 666 41.69 21.50 24.21
CA ASP A 666 40.98 22.59 23.51
C ASP A 666 39.74 22.07 22.75
N ALA A 667 39.15 20.96 23.22
CA ALA A 667 38.07 20.22 22.58
C ALA A 667 36.69 20.88 22.67
N ASN A 668 35.88 20.79 21.60
CA ASN A 668 34.49 21.25 21.54
C ASN A 668 33.55 20.03 21.47
N ARG A 669 33.24 19.46 22.65
CA ARG A 669 32.67 18.11 22.78
C ARG A 669 31.14 18.14 22.72
N LEU A 670 30.54 17.44 21.75
CA LEU A 670 29.09 17.31 21.58
C LEU A 670 28.64 15.85 21.80
N PHE A 671 27.90 15.61 22.89
CA PHE A 671 27.39 14.29 23.28
C PHE A 671 25.91 14.13 22.90
N TYR A 672 25.59 13.26 21.94
CA TYR A 672 24.21 12.95 21.55
C TYR A 672 23.71 11.68 22.26
N LEU A 673 22.74 11.80 23.16
CA LEU A 673 22.20 10.66 23.92
C LEU A 673 21.09 9.92 23.16
N ALA A 674 21.48 9.10 22.18
CA ALA A 674 20.59 8.16 21.47
C ALA A 674 20.14 6.95 22.34
N LEU A 675 19.73 7.20 23.58
CA LEU A 675 19.62 6.21 24.66
C LEU A 675 18.23 6.20 25.33
N PRO A 676 17.79 5.09 25.94
CA PRO A 676 16.59 5.08 26.77
C PRO A 676 16.73 6.01 27.98
N PRO A 677 15.67 6.74 28.39
CA PRO A 677 15.74 7.66 29.55
C PRO A 677 16.21 7.03 30.86
N THR A 678 16.00 5.72 31.03
CA THR A 678 16.44 4.96 32.22
C THR A 678 17.95 4.92 32.44
N VAL A 679 18.78 5.28 31.45
CA VAL A 679 20.24 5.41 31.63
C VAL A 679 20.74 6.86 31.61
N TYR A 680 19.87 7.86 31.41
CA TYR A 680 20.27 9.27 31.31
C TYR A 680 21.02 9.76 32.56
N HIS A 681 20.53 9.48 33.78
CA HIS A 681 21.22 9.89 35.01
C HIS A 681 22.66 9.35 35.07
N GLN A 682 22.84 8.04 34.88
CA GLN A 682 24.14 7.39 35.02
C GLN A 682 25.13 7.82 33.93
N VAL A 683 24.68 7.92 32.68
CA VAL A 683 25.52 8.33 31.55
C VAL A 683 25.90 9.81 31.65
N SER A 684 24.96 10.70 31.99
CA SER A 684 25.26 12.14 32.16
C SER A 684 26.23 12.40 33.31
N THR A 685 26.11 11.69 34.45
CA THR A 685 27.08 11.77 35.57
C THR A 685 28.47 11.32 35.13
N ASN A 686 28.57 10.19 34.43
CA ASN A 686 29.86 9.67 33.98
C ASN A 686 30.52 10.56 32.90
N ILE A 687 29.74 11.12 31.96
CA ILE A 687 30.22 12.15 31.02
C ILE A 687 30.75 13.36 31.79
N ARG A 688 29.97 13.90 32.75
CA ARG A 688 30.34 15.11 33.50
C ARG A 688 31.60 14.93 34.35
N THR A 689 31.83 13.71 34.84
CA THR A 689 32.93 13.36 35.74
C THR A 689 34.22 13.06 34.97
N HIS A 690 34.11 12.34 33.84
CA HIS A 690 35.28 11.79 33.14
C HIS A 690 35.56 12.45 31.78
N CYS A 691 34.53 12.80 30.99
CA CYS A 691 34.67 13.08 29.55
C CYS A 691 34.63 14.57 29.17
N MET A 692 34.69 15.50 30.12
CA MET A 692 34.55 16.94 29.84
C MET A 692 35.85 17.58 29.32
N SER A 693 35.73 18.37 28.25
CA SER A 693 36.77 19.29 27.79
C SER A 693 37.07 20.34 28.87
N ARG A 694 38.34 20.78 28.93
CA ARG A 694 38.84 21.72 29.94
C ARG A 694 38.97 23.17 29.45
N LYS A 695 39.04 23.42 28.13
CA LYS A 695 39.13 24.78 27.57
C LYS A 695 38.11 25.08 26.47
N GLY A 696 37.80 24.12 25.61
CA GLY A 696 36.70 24.26 24.65
C GLY A 696 35.34 23.91 25.27
N TRP A 697 34.26 24.15 24.55
CA TRP A 697 32.91 23.96 25.09
C TRP A 697 32.49 22.49 25.18
N ASN A 698 31.49 22.22 26.02
CA ASN A 698 30.85 20.91 26.13
C ASN A 698 29.35 21.09 25.91
N ARG A 699 28.71 20.21 25.15
CA ARG A 699 27.27 20.23 24.86
C ARG A 699 26.69 18.82 24.94
N LEU A 700 25.48 18.70 25.49
CA LEU A 700 24.75 17.46 25.72
C LEU A 700 23.37 17.56 25.08
N ILE A 701 23.12 16.74 24.05
CA ILE A 701 21.83 16.58 23.41
C ILE A 701 21.06 15.44 24.09
N VAL A 702 19.80 15.73 24.43
CA VAL A 702 18.84 14.80 25.06
C VAL A 702 17.56 14.77 24.23
N GLU A 703 17.07 13.55 23.94
CA GLU A 703 15.86 13.29 23.15
C GLU A 703 14.62 13.07 24.03
N LYS A 704 13.43 13.33 23.47
CA LYS A 704 12.15 13.11 24.18
C LYS A 704 11.90 11.60 24.43
N PRO A 705 11.25 11.19 25.54
CA PRO A 705 10.59 12.01 26.55
C PRO A 705 11.54 12.47 27.67
N PHE A 706 11.26 13.66 28.21
CA PHE A 706 12.03 14.29 29.30
C PHE A 706 11.52 13.95 30.72
N GLY A 707 10.49 13.10 30.81
CA GLY A 707 9.81 12.68 32.04
C GLY A 707 8.58 11.83 31.68
N ARG A 708 7.83 11.39 32.68
CA ARG A 708 6.46 10.83 32.50
C ARG A 708 5.40 11.71 33.16
N ASP A 709 5.83 12.51 34.12
CA ASP A 709 5.06 13.46 34.92
C ASP A 709 5.98 14.63 35.35
N LEU A 710 5.40 15.62 36.02
CA LEU A 710 6.13 16.78 36.56
C LEU A 710 7.29 16.38 37.47
N GLN A 711 7.13 15.37 38.34
CA GLN A 711 8.16 15.00 39.30
C GLN A 711 9.38 14.40 38.60
N SER A 712 9.18 13.40 37.75
CA SER A 712 10.26 12.78 36.97
C SER A 712 10.90 13.74 35.96
N SER A 713 10.13 14.69 35.42
CA SER A 713 10.65 15.80 34.59
C SER A 713 11.53 16.77 35.40
N GLN A 714 11.11 17.11 36.62
CA GLN A 714 11.90 17.92 37.56
C GLN A 714 13.14 17.18 38.05
N ASP A 715 13.06 15.89 38.37
CA ASP A 715 14.18 15.07 38.83
C ASP A 715 15.26 14.97 37.75
N LEU A 716 14.88 14.71 36.49
CA LEU A 716 15.82 14.71 35.37
C LEU A 716 16.38 16.12 35.10
N SER A 717 15.54 17.15 35.17
CA SER A 717 15.97 18.53 34.90
C SER A 717 16.91 19.07 35.99
N ALA A 718 16.64 18.79 37.26
CA ALA A 718 17.49 19.14 38.39
C ALA A 718 18.80 18.36 38.35
N HIS A 719 18.75 17.05 38.04
CA HIS A 719 19.95 16.24 37.83
C HIS A 719 20.84 16.80 36.71
N LEU A 720 20.29 17.05 35.53
CA LEU A 720 21.06 17.61 34.41
C LEU A 720 21.60 19.01 34.72
N SER A 721 20.81 19.88 35.38
CA SER A 721 21.24 21.23 35.76
C SER A 721 22.26 21.25 36.91
N SER A 722 22.32 20.21 37.75
CA SER A 722 23.37 20.05 38.76
C SER A 722 24.73 19.66 38.17
N LEU A 723 24.73 19.14 36.94
CA LEU A 723 25.91 18.68 36.22
C LEU A 723 26.37 19.69 35.15
N PHE A 724 25.46 20.24 34.35
CA PHE A 724 25.74 21.06 33.17
C PHE A 724 25.04 22.42 33.26
N THR A 725 25.64 23.46 32.66
CA THR A 725 24.99 24.77 32.53
C THR A 725 24.02 24.80 31.35
N GLU A 726 23.00 25.66 31.37
CA GLU A 726 21.89 25.63 30.39
C GLU A 726 22.33 26.00 28.94
N ASP A 727 23.50 26.61 28.75
CA ASP A 727 24.13 26.78 27.42
C ASP A 727 24.72 25.49 26.83
N GLN A 728 24.89 24.47 27.69
CA GLN A 728 25.41 23.14 27.37
C GLN A 728 24.30 22.12 27.14
N ILE A 729 23.04 22.36 27.58
CA ILE A 729 21.95 21.38 27.49
C ILE A 729 21.05 21.67 26.28
N TYR A 730 20.88 20.67 25.41
CA TYR A 730 20.09 20.76 24.17
C TYR A 730 18.97 19.73 24.24
N ARG A 731 17.73 20.19 24.39
CA ARG A 731 16.53 19.35 24.47
C ARG A 731 15.84 19.38 23.10
N ILE A 732 15.73 18.21 22.45
CA ILE A 732 15.25 18.12 21.06
C ILE A 732 13.73 17.84 21.01
N ASP A 733 13.06 18.57 20.10
CA ASP A 733 11.82 18.14 19.49
C ASP A 733 11.84 18.39 17.97
N HIS A 734 11.88 17.30 17.23
CA HIS A 734 11.82 17.25 15.76
C HIS A 734 10.66 18.00 15.09
N TYR A 735 9.57 18.39 15.80
CA TYR A 735 8.54 19.25 15.18
C TYR A 735 9.04 20.67 14.91
N LEU A 736 10.05 21.15 15.64
CA LEU A 736 10.68 22.46 15.40
C LEU A 736 11.67 22.44 14.23
N GLY A 737 12.27 21.28 13.92
CA GLY A 737 13.06 21.08 12.70
C GLY A 737 12.23 21.06 11.40
N LYS A 738 10.92 21.35 11.42
CA LYS A 738 10.07 21.36 10.22
C LYS A 738 10.15 22.69 9.48
N GLU A 739 10.47 22.63 8.19
CA GLU A 739 10.44 23.75 7.23
C GLU A 739 9.23 24.67 7.44
N MET A 740 8.02 24.10 7.50
CA MET A 740 6.77 24.86 7.67
C MET A 740 6.61 25.52 9.04
N VAL A 741 7.28 25.01 10.08
CA VAL A 741 7.29 25.55 11.45
C VAL A 741 8.37 26.63 11.61
N GLN A 742 9.53 26.47 10.97
CA GLN A 742 10.56 27.50 10.87
C GLN A 742 10.06 28.69 10.03
N ASN A 743 9.41 28.41 8.90
CA ASN A 743 8.88 29.42 8.00
C ASN A 743 7.77 30.28 8.63
N LEU A 744 7.13 29.88 9.74
CA LEU A 744 6.22 30.76 10.49
C LEU A 744 6.89 32.09 10.88
N MET A 745 8.19 32.08 11.22
CA MET A 745 8.92 33.30 11.59
C MET A 745 9.19 34.20 10.38
N VAL A 746 9.55 33.61 9.24
CA VAL A 746 9.75 34.31 7.95
C VAL A 746 8.42 34.88 7.44
N LEU A 747 7.34 34.09 7.52
CA LEU A 747 5.99 34.49 7.15
C LEU A 747 5.55 35.71 7.96
N ARG A 748 5.64 35.66 9.30
CA ARG A 748 5.17 36.73 10.19
C ARG A 748 6.03 38.00 10.14
N PHE A 749 7.36 37.88 10.10
CA PHE A 749 8.26 39.03 10.32
C PHE A 749 9.05 39.49 9.09
N GLY A 750 9.08 38.70 8.02
CA GLY A 750 9.62 39.10 6.71
C GLY A 750 8.60 39.81 5.82
N ASN A 751 7.30 39.55 6.00
CA ASN A 751 6.24 40.04 5.12
C ASN A 751 5.44 41.19 5.77
N ARG A 752 5.64 42.41 5.29
CA ARG A 752 4.95 43.62 5.79
C ARG A 752 3.42 43.52 5.79
N ILE A 753 2.84 42.73 4.88
CA ILE A 753 1.38 42.56 4.74
C ILE A 753 0.73 41.88 5.95
N PHE A 754 1.44 41.00 6.67
CA PHE A 754 0.85 40.26 7.78
C PHE A 754 0.87 41.05 9.10
N GLY A 755 1.84 41.94 9.31
CA GLY A 755 1.99 42.72 10.55
C GLY A 755 0.70 43.44 11.02
N PRO A 756 -0.01 44.18 10.15
CA PRO A 756 -1.25 44.89 10.51
C PRO A 756 -2.46 43.99 10.80
N ILE A 757 -2.47 42.74 10.32
CA ILE A 757 -3.63 41.83 10.40
C ILE A 757 -3.42 40.65 11.36
N TRP A 758 -2.27 40.55 12.03
CA TRP A 758 -1.92 39.44 12.94
C TRP A 758 -2.17 39.84 14.40
N ASN A 759 -3.42 40.18 14.73
CA ASN A 759 -3.86 40.71 16.04
C ASN A 759 -5.36 40.46 16.29
N ARG A 760 -5.81 40.73 17.52
CA ARG A 760 -7.19 40.59 18.01
C ARG A 760 -8.28 41.32 17.21
N ASP A 761 -7.95 42.42 16.54
CA ASP A 761 -8.94 43.21 15.78
C ASP A 761 -9.29 42.52 14.44
N ASN A 762 -8.36 41.71 13.93
CA ASN A 762 -8.43 41.06 12.62
C ASN A 762 -8.60 39.54 12.71
N VAL A 763 -8.10 38.87 13.76
CA VAL A 763 -8.13 37.41 13.92
C VAL A 763 -9.20 36.99 14.91
N ALA A 764 -10.22 36.28 14.43
CA ALA A 764 -11.32 35.78 15.25
C ALA A 764 -10.93 34.55 16.09
N CYS A 765 -10.08 33.66 15.56
CA CYS A 765 -9.49 32.56 16.32
C CYS A 765 -8.23 32.01 15.65
N VAL A 766 -7.43 31.27 16.42
CA VAL A 766 -6.31 30.47 15.91
C VAL A 766 -6.56 29.01 16.24
N VAL A 767 -6.57 28.14 15.22
CA VAL A 767 -6.78 26.70 15.39
C VAL A 767 -5.51 25.95 15.02
N LEU A 768 -4.96 25.19 15.96
CA LEU A 768 -3.82 24.30 15.74
C LEU A 768 -4.31 22.85 15.80
N THR A 769 -4.29 22.18 14.65
CA THR A 769 -4.85 20.84 14.48
C THR A 769 -3.75 19.81 14.26
N PHE A 770 -3.84 18.68 14.97
CA PHE A 770 -3.04 17.47 14.77
C PHE A 770 -3.97 16.25 14.72
N LYS A 771 -3.82 15.41 13.69
CA LYS A 771 -4.66 14.24 13.44
C LYS A 771 -3.81 13.10 12.92
N GLU A 772 -3.94 11.94 13.55
CA GLU A 772 -3.42 10.66 13.06
C GLU A 772 -4.60 9.71 12.76
N PRO A 773 -4.63 9.03 11.60
CA PRO A 773 -5.76 8.19 11.19
C PRO A 773 -5.71 6.77 11.75
N PHE A 774 -4.81 6.52 12.70
CA PHE A 774 -4.59 5.24 13.34
C PHE A 774 -4.63 5.42 14.87
N GLY A 775 -5.09 4.39 15.58
CA GLY A 775 -5.08 4.33 17.04
C GLY A 775 -3.67 4.04 17.62
N THR A 776 -3.61 3.43 18.79
CA THR A 776 -2.34 2.98 19.40
C THR A 776 -1.79 1.69 18.82
N GLN A 777 -2.64 0.84 18.22
CA GLN A 777 -2.27 -0.36 17.47
C GLN A 777 -1.30 -1.29 18.24
N GLY A 778 -1.74 -1.81 19.39
CA GLY A 778 -0.94 -2.74 20.22
C GLY A 778 0.15 -2.06 21.05
N ARG A 779 0.34 -0.75 20.93
CA ARG A 779 1.17 0.07 21.83
C ARG A 779 0.36 0.78 22.91
N GLY A 780 -0.89 0.35 23.15
CA GLY A 780 -1.81 0.99 24.08
C GLY A 780 -1.23 1.18 25.47
N GLY A 781 -0.69 0.12 26.08
CA GLY A 781 -0.09 0.16 27.42
C GLY A 781 1.16 1.02 27.56
N TYR A 782 1.92 1.25 26.48
CA TYR A 782 3.00 2.25 26.50
C TYR A 782 2.45 3.67 26.36
N PHE A 783 1.40 3.86 25.56
CA PHE A 783 0.76 5.16 25.39
C PHE A 783 -0.03 5.59 26.64
N ASP A 784 -0.51 4.64 27.44
CA ASP A 784 -1.30 4.88 28.66
C ASP A 784 -0.53 5.68 29.72
N ASP A 785 0.78 5.45 29.84
CA ASP A 785 1.71 6.22 30.69
C ASP A 785 1.76 7.73 30.34
N PHE A 786 1.36 8.14 29.13
CA PHE A 786 1.56 9.51 28.62
C PHE A 786 0.26 10.22 28.19
N GLY A 787 -0.57 9.56 27.37
CA GLY A 787 -1.75 10.13 26.72
C GLY A 787 -1.44 11.16 25.62
N ILE A 788 -2.47 11.55 24.85
CA ILE A 788 -2.30 12.46 23.70
C ILE A 788 -1.85 13.87 24.12
N ILE A 789 -2.21 14.28 25.34
CA ILE A 789 -1.89 15.59 25.88
C ILE A 789 -0.37 15.75 26.01
N ARG A 790 0.33 14.77 26.60
CA ARG A 790 1.79 14.84 26.81
C ARG A 790 2.59 14.55 25.53
N ASP A 791 2.17 13.56 24.73
CA ASP A 791 2.90 13.21 23.50
C ASP A 791 2.86 14.35 22.46
N VAL A 792 1.72 15.05 22.33
CA VAL A 792 1.44 15.96 21.22
C VAL A 792 1.03 17.38 21.62
N MET A 793 0.11 17.56 22.58
CA MET A 793 -0.43 18.91 22.88
C MET A 793 0.58 19.78 23.62
N GLN A 794 1.12 19.25 24.72
CA GLN A 794 2.09 19.87 25.63
C GLN A 794 3.37 20.29 24.91
N ASN A 795 3.83 19.45 23.98
CA ASN A 795 5.10 19.64 23.28
C ASN A 795 4.88 20.30 21.90
N HIS A 796 4.47 19.51 20.91
CA HIS A 796 4.44 19.92 19.50
C HIS A 796 3.48 21.09 19.24
N LEU A 797 2.24 21.03 19.76
CA LEU A 797 1.25 22.09 19.50
C LEU A 797 1.53 23.38 20.28
N LEU A 798 1.99 23.28 21.53
CA LEU A 798 2.33 24.45 22.34
C LEU A 798 3.53 25.22 21.76
N GLN A 799 4.54 24.51 21.25
CA GLN A 799 5.67 25.14 20.55
C GLN A 799 5.23 25.88 19.27
N MET A 800 4.30 25.31 18.50
CA MET A 800 3.72 25.97 17.33
C MET A 800 2.84 27.18 17.72
N LEU A 801 2.04 27.08 18.80
CA LEU A 801 1.27 28.20 19.35
C LEU A 801 2.18 29.38 19.68
N CYS A 802 3.30 29.13 20.37
CA CYS A 802 4.23 30.18 20.75
C CYS A 802 4.83 30.88 19.52
N LEU A 803 5.19 30.16 18.45
CA LEU A 803 5.67 30.75 17.20
C LEU A 803 4.62 31.60 16.46
N VAL A 804 3.34 31.24 16.58
CA VAL A 804 2.20 32.01 16.01
C VAL A 804 1.89 33.25 16.85
N ALA A 805 2.04 33.16 18.18
CA ALA A 805 1.59 34.19 19.11
C ALA A 805 2.67 35.22 19.50
N MET A 806 3.95 34.84 19.51
CA MET A 806 5.05 35.67 20.05
C MET A 806 5.22 37.01 19.32
N GLU A 807 5.77 38.02 19.99
CA GLU A 807 6.17 39.27 19.35
C GLU A 807 7.37 39.07 18.42
N LYS A 808 7.74 40.12 17.67
CA LYS A 808 8.97 40.09 16.87
C LYS A 808 10.17 40.10 17.82
N PRO A 809 11.04 39.06 17.83
CA PRO A 809 12.23 39.04 18.67
C PRO A 809 13.25 40.09 18.20
N ALA A 810 14.10 40.54 19.13
CA ALA A 810 15.09 41.58 18.87
C ALA A 810 16.07 41.19 17.75
N SER A 811 16.42 39.91 17.67
CA SER A 811 17.13 39.31 16.54
C SER A 811 16.64 37.88 16.29
N THR A 812 17.28 37.16 15.36
CA THR A 812 17.06 35.71 15.17
C THR A 812 17.91 34.86 16.14
N SER A 813 18.42 35.43 17.24
CA SER A 813 19.19 34.67 18.22
C SER A 813 18.30 33.68 19.00
N PRO A 814 18.89 32.61 19.55
CA PRO A 814 18.13 31.56 20.23
C PRO A 814 17.44 32.07 21.49
N ASP A 815 18.15 32.92 22.23
CA ASP A 815 17.72 33.45 23.51
C ASP A 815 16.66 34.56 23.32
N ASP A 816 16.75 35.40 22.28
CA ASP A 816 15.68 36.34 21.92
C ASP A 816 14.39 35.59 21.52
N VAL A 817 14.51 34.57 20.66
CA VAL A 817 13.36 33.76 20.22
C VAL A 817 12.76 32.98 21.40
N ARG A 818 13.58 32.44 22.31
CA ARG A 818 13.10 31.86 23.57
C ARG A 818 12.32 32.88 24.37
N ASP A 819 12.86 34.08 24.56
CA ASP A 819 12.29 35.04 25.51
C ASP A 819 10.93 35.57 25.02
N GLU A 820 10.72 35.76 23.71
CA GLU A 820 9.38 36.05 23.18
C GLU A 820 8.41 34.84 23.29
N LYS A 821 8.88 33.59 23.09
CA LYS A 821 8.05 32.40 23.39
C LYS A 821 7.68 32.32 24.87
N VAL A 822 8.63 32.60 25.77
CA VAL A 822 8.43 32.55 27.23
C VAL A 822 7.48 33.65 27.71
N LYS A 823 7.47 34.84 27.08
CA LYS A 823 6.44 35.85 27.32
C LYS A 823 5.04 35.34 26.96
N VAL A 824 4.87 34.65 25.81
CA VAL A 824 3.58 34.03 25.46
C VAL A 824 3.17 33.03 26.54
N LEU A 825 4.05 32.09 26.90
CA LEU A 825 3.75 31.07 27.92
C LEU A 825 3.34 31.68 29.27
N LYS A 826 3.98 32.77 29.69
CA LYS A 826 3.65 33.53 30.91
C LYS A 826 2.32 34.29 30.84
N CYS A 827 1.79 34.51 29.64
CA CYS A 827 0.48 35.12 29.39
C CYS A 827 -0.63 34.08 29.15
N ILE A 828 -0.35 32.77 29.08
CA ILE A 828 -1.41 31.77 28.92
C ILE A 828 -2.16 31.61 30.25
N ALA A 829 -3.48 31.81 30.21
CA ALA A 829 -4.34 31.56 31.36
C ALA A 829 -4.36 30.06 31.75
N PRO A 830 -4.39 29.72 33.06
CA PRO A 830 -4.57 28.33 33.49
C PRO A 830 -5.87 27.72 32.95
N VAL A 831 -5.76 26.53 32.35
CA VAL A 831 -6.89 25.87 31.67
C VAL A 831 -7.90 25.36 32.68
N ALA A 832 -9.19 25.70 32.50
CA ALA A 832 -10.29 25.11 33.25
C ALA A 832 -10.91 23.92 32.49
N LEU A 833 -11.56 23.00 33.21
CA LEU A 833 -12.21 21.84 32.59
C LEU A 833 -13.36 22.23 31.63
N SER A 834 -13.92 23.42 31.76
CA SER A 834 -14.90 24.00 30.82
C SER A 834 -14.32 24.28 29.43
N ASP A 835 -13.00 24.50 29.35
CA ASP A 835 -12.28 24.85 28.11
C ASP A 835 -11.68 23.61 27.42
N VAL A 836 -11.94 22.41 27.95
CA VAL A 836 -11.33 21.14 27.50
C VAL A 836 -12.39 20.11 27.13
N VAL A 837 -12.28 19.57 25.91
CA VAL A 837 -13.01 18.37 25.48
C VAL A 837 -12.01 17.23 25.35
N LEU A 838 -12.04 16.29 26.30
CA LEU A 838 -11.31 15.04 26.18
C LEU A 838 -12.16 13.99 25.46
N GLY A 839 -11.48 13.07 24.78
CA GLY A 839 -12.09 11.90 24.18
C GLY A 839 -11.16 10.71 24.23
N GLN A 840 -11.75 9.52 24.28
CA GLN A 840 -11.08 8.25 24.11
C GLN A 840 -11.79 7.56 22.94
N TYR A 841 -11.05 7.08 21.94
CA TYR A 841 -11.69 6.47 20.78
C TYR A 841 -12.31 5.12 21.18
N VAL A 842 -13.57 4.95 20.81
CA VAL A 842 -14.29 3.67 20.89
C VAL A 842 -14.21 2.96 19.55
N GLY A 843 -14.46 1.65 19.55
CA GLY A 843 -14.60 0.90 18.31
C GLY A 843 -15.83 1.37 17.55
N ASP A 844 -15.67 1.60 16.25
CA ASP A 844 -16.76 1.77 15.29
C ASP A 844 -17.45 0.40 15.09
N PRO A 845 -18.73 0.22 15.50
CA PRO A 845 -19.42 -1.06 15.35
C PRO A 845 -19.63 -1.49 13.89
N GLU A 846 -19.53 -0.56 12.94
CA GLU A 846 -19.64 -0.81 11.49
C GLU A 846 -18.26 -0.80 10.80
N GLY A 847 -17.17 -0.62 11.55
CA GLY A 847 -15.80 -0.53 11.03
C GLY A 847 -15.13 -1.88 10.75
N GLU A 848 -14.16 -1.88 9.82
CA GLU A 848 -13.37 -3.06 9.46
C GLU A 848 -11.95 -3.03 10.06
N GLY A 849 -11.52 -4.13 10.67
CA GLY A 849 -10.21 -4.23 11.30
C GLY A 849 -10.08 -3.24 12.48
N HIS A 850 -8.93 -2.57 12.61
CA HIS A 850 -8.61 -1.78 13.80
C HIS A 850 -9.51 -0.57 14.10
N SER A 851 -10.41 -0.17 13.20
CA SER A 851 -11.45 0.82 13.54
C SER A 851 -12.53 0.25 14.46
N ASN A 852 -12.75 -1.07 14.52
CA ASN A 852 -13.76 -1.68 15.41
C ASN A 852 -13.28 -1.97 16.84
N LEU A 853 -12.00 -1.69 17.14
CA LEU A 853 -11.44 -1.82 18.48
C LEU A 853 -11.34 -0.45 19.14
N GLY A 854 -11.98 -0.29 20.30
CA GLY A 854 -11.77 0.87 21.16
C GLY A 854 -10.38 0.86 21.79
N TYR A 855 -9.99 2.00 22.36
CA TYR A 855 -8.71 2.12 23.06
C TYR A 855 -8.57 1.09 24.20
N LEU A 856 -9.66 0.83 24.93
CA LEU A 856 -9.72 -0.16 26.01
C LEU A 856 -9.76 -1.61 25.51
N ASP A 857 -9.93 -1.87 24.22
CA ASP A 857 -9.95 -3.23 23.66
C ASP A 857 -8.54 -3.78 23.40
N ASP A 858 -7.54 -2.91 23.30
CA ASP A 858 -6.12 -3.29 23.32
C ASP A 858 -5.79 -4.02 24.65
N PRO A 859 -5.33 -5.29 24.62
CA PRO A 859 -5.09 -6.08 25.83
C PRO A 859 -3.91 -5.57 26.66
N THR A 860 -3.12 -4.62 26.14
CA THR A 860 -2.05 -3.95 26.88
C THR A 860 -2.55 -2.75 27.71
N VAL A 861 -3.80 -2.31 27.51
CA VAL A 861 -4.41 -1.18 28.24
C VAL A 861 -5.23 -1.70 29.43
N PRO A 862 -5.09 -1.10 30.63
CA PRO A 862 -5.98 -1.38 31.76
C PRO A 862 -7.45 -1.11 31.38
N LYS A 863 -8.34 -2.08 31.58
CA LYS A 863 -9.77 -1.99 31.20
C LYS A 863 -10.58 -0.87 31.87
N GLY A 864 -9.98 -0.14 32.81
CA GLY A 864 -10.55 1.07 33.44
C GLY A 864 -9.74 2.35 33.18
N SER A 865 -8.90 2.38 32.14
CA SER A 865 -8.07 3.56 31.82
C SER A 865 -8.91 4.75 31.35
N CYS A 866 -8.69 5.91 31.97
CA CYS A 866 -9.26 7.19 31.56
C CYS A 866 -8.35 7.98 30.60
N THR A 867 -7.29 7.38 30.06
CA THR A 867 -6.29 8.10 29.26
C THR A 867 -6.91 8.65 27.97
N PRO A 868 -6.78 9.97 27.69
CA PRO A 868 -7.32 10.58 26.49
C PRO A 868 -6.47 10.24 25.25
N THR A 869 -7.12 9.72 24.22
CA THR A 869 -6.54 9.54 22.87
C THR A 869 -6.87 10.71 21.95
N PHE A 870 -7.83 11.54 22.35
CA PHE A 870 -8.25 12.80 21.74
C PHE A 870 -8.33 13.89 22.82
N ALA A 871 -7.86 15.10 22.50
CA ALA A 871 -8.03 16.27 23.33
C ALA A 871 -8.21 17.52 22.46
N THR A 872 -9.17 18.35 22.82
CA THR A 872 -9.26 19.75 22.37
C THR A 872 -9.22 20.64 23.60
N ALA A 873 -8.40 21.68 23.59
CA ALA A 873 -8.29 22.66 24.66
C ALA A 873 -8.30 24.08 24.07
N VAL A 874 -9.04 25.00 24.70
CA VAL A 874 -9.01 26.43 24.36
C VAL A 874 -8.07 27.14 25.33
N LEU A 875 -7.11 27.87 24.77
CA LEU A 875 -6.14 28.68 25.51
C LEU A 875 -6.35 30.16 25.17
N TYR A 876 -6.11 31.03 26.14
CA TYR A 876 -6.16 32.49 25.95
C TYR A 876 -4.82 33.10 26.32
N VAL A 877 -4.20 33.82 25.38
CA VAL A 877 -2.93 34.54 25.59
C VAL A 877 -3.26 35.96 26.04
N GLN A 878 -3.16 36.22 27.34
CA GLN A 878 -3.45 37.50 27.99
C GLN A 878 -2.35 38.54 27.73
N ASN A 879 -2.25 39.01 26.49
CA ASN A 879 -1.43 40.14 26.07
C ASN A 879 -2.17 41.03 25.07
N GLU A 880 -1.63 42.23 24.80
CA GLU A 880 -2.25 43.25 23.94
C GLU A 880 -2.64 42.73 22.55
N ARG A 881 -1.84 41.84 21.95
CA ARG A 881 -2.07 41.29 20.61
C ARG A 881 -3.22 40.29 20.55
N TRP A 882 -3.46 39.53 21.62
CA TRP A 882 -4.30 38.31 21.60
C TRP A 882 -5.39 38.26 22.66
N ASP A 883 -5.53 39.27 23.51
CA ASP A 883 -6.58 39.33 24.52
C ASP A 883 -7.98 39.13 23.89
N GLY A 884 -8.77 38.23 24.47
CA GLY A 884 -10.05 37.76 23.93
C GLY A 884 -10.00 36.77 22.76
N VAL A 885 -8.84 36.50 22.14
CA VAL A 885 -8.72 35.58 20.99
C VAL A 885 -8.49 34.13 21.48
N PRO A 886 -9.37 33.17 21.14
CA PRO A 886 -9.18 31.77 21.50
C PRO A 886 -8.14 31.08 20.60
N PHE A 887 -7.16 30.44 21.24
CA PHE A 887 -6.24 29.48 20.63
C PHE A 887 -6.74 28.06 20.88
N ILE A 888 -7.28 27.43 19.84
CA ILE A 888 -7.88 26.10 19.92
C ILE A 888 -6.82 25.05 19.53
N LEU A 889 -6.27 24.35 20.53
CA LEU A 889 -5.40 23.20 20.32
C LEU A 889 -6.24 21.94 20.18
N ARG A 890 -6.14 21.21 19.07
CA ARG A 890 -6.86 19.95 18.83
C ARG A 890 -5.90 18.85 18.38
N CYS A 891 -5.75 17.79 19.16
CA CYS A 891 -4.93 16.62 18.82
C CYS A 891 -5.70 15.31 19.02
N GLY A 892 -5.50 14.33 18.13
CA GLY A 892 -6.01 12.98 18.35
C GLY A 892 -5.48 11.89 17.43
N LYS A 893 -5.51 10.67 17.96
CA LYS A 893 -5.33 9.40 17.24
C LYS A 893 -6.70 8.82 16.85
N ALA A 894 -6.72 7.90 15.87
CA ALA A 894 -7.92 7.32 15.27
C ALA A 894 -8.93 8.37 14.73
N LEU A 895 -8.43 9.40 14.02
CA LEU A 895 -9.26 10.43 13.37
C LEU A 895 -9.40 10.18 11.86
N ASN A 896 -10.26 10.94 11.16
CA ASN A 896 -10.60 10.67 9.76
C ASN A 896 -9.49 10.92 8.71
N GLU A 897 -8.31 11.43 9.10
CA GLU A 897 -7.22 11.79 8.17
C GLU A 897 -5.88 11.96 8.93
N ARG A 898 -4.75 11.87 8.22
CA ARG A 898 -3.46 12.39 8.72
C ARG A 898 -3.36 13.88 8.38
N LYS A 899 -3.15 14.73 9.39
CA LYS A 899 -3.09 16.18 9.18
C LYS A 899 -2.39 16.91 10.34
N ALA A 900 -1.53 17.87 10.04
CA ALA A 900 -1.08 18.88 10.99
C ALA A 900 -1.06 20.27 10.33
N GLU A 901 -1.74 21.25 10.90
CA GLU A 901 -1.80 22.63 10.38
C GLU A 901 -2.04 23.67 11.46
N VAL A 902 -1.62 24.91 11.17
CA VAL A 902 -2.12 26.13 11.83
C VAL A 902 -3.13 26.80 10.88
N ARG A 903 -4.26 27.25 11.42
CA ARG A 903 -5.28 28.04 10.72
C ARG A 903 -5.56 29.30 11.53
N LEU A 904 -5.35 30.47 10.93
CA LEU A 904 -5.81 31.76 11.46
C LEU A 904 -7.08 32.12 10.70
N GLN A 905 -8.20 32.20 11.40
CA GLN A 905 -9.48 32.66 10.84
C GLN A 905 -9.64 34.15 11.13
N PHE A 906 -9.87 34.95 10.09
CA PHE A 906 -10.08 36.38 10.22
C PHE A 906 -11.52 36.71 10.65
N THR A 907 -11.74 37.93 11.15
CA THR A 907 -13.05 38.46 11.53
C THR A 907 -13.97 38.66 10.31
N ASP A 908 -15.28 38.79 10.57
CA ASP A 908 -16.28 39.00 9.52
C ASP A 908 -16.14 40.39 8.88
N VAL A 909 -16.43 40.49 7.58
CA VAL A 909 -16.35 41.77 6.85
C VAL A 909 -17.42 42.74 7.38
N PRO A 910 -17.06 43.92 7.92
CA PRO A 910 -18.04 44.86 8.45
C PRO A 910 -18.98 45.39 7.35
N GLY A 911 -20.27 45.17 7.51
CA GLY A 911 -21.30 45.63 6.55
C GLY A 911 -21.33 44.84 5.25
N ASP A 912 -21.40 43.50 5.31
CA ASP A 912 -21.45 42.62 4.13
C ASP A 912 -22.60 42.98 3.17
N ILE A 913 -22.25 43.59 2.03
CA ILE A 913 -23.18 43.93 0.95
C ILE A 913 -23.60 42.71 0.12
N PHE A 914 -22.99 41.54 0.32
CA PHE A 914 -23.21 40.34 -0.48
C PHE A 914 -24.28 39.38 0.09
N SER A 915 -25.07 39.85 1.07
CA SER A 915 -26.21 39.12 1.67
C SER A 915 -25.79 37.83 2.41
N GLU A 916 -24.81 37.93 3.30
CA GLU A 916 -24.32 36.85 4.18
C GLU A 916 -23.70 35.66 3.40
N ARG A 917 -23.23 35.94 2.18
CA ARG A 917 -22.56 34.96 1.31
C ARG A 917 -21.04 34.98 1.42
N CYS A 918 -20.48 36.01 2.05
CA CYS A 918 -19.05 36.09 2.33
C CYS A 918 -18.68 35.14 3.47
N GLN A 919 -17.68 34.29 3.26
CA GLN A 919 -17.06 33.50 4.33
C GLN A 919 -15.88 34.26 4.94
N ARG A 920 -15.61 34.00 6.22
CA ARG A 920 -14.39 34.48 6.87
C ARG A 920 -13.17 34.01 6.10
N ASN A 921 -12.22 34.92 5.87
CA ASN A 921 -10.98 34.58 5.21
C ASN A 921 -10.12 33.75 6.17
N GLU A 922 -9.27 32.85 5.66
CA GLU A 922 -8.44 31.99 6.51
C GLU A 922 -7.02 31.84 5.94
N LEU A 923 -6.01 32.14 6.75
CA LEU A 923 -4.62 31.82 6.43
C LEU A 923 -4.27 30.45 7.03
N VAL A 924 -3.83 29.53 6.17
CA VAL A 924 -3.49 28.15 6.55
C VAL A 924 -2.01 27.89 6.29
N VAL A 925 -1.34 27.34 7.31
CA VAL A 925 0.03 26.82 7.21
C VAL A 925 -0.03 25.32 7.48
N ARG A 926 -0.04 24.52 6.41
CA ARG A 926 -0.10 23.06 6.48
C ARG A 926 1.31 22.48 6.62
N VAL A 927 1.53 21.78 7.73
CA VAL A 927 2.83 21.23 8.13
C VAL A 927 3.01 19.78 7.65
N GLN A 928 1.93 19.02 7.51
CA GLN A 928 1.89 17.68 6.87
C GLN A 928 0.43 17.20 6.70
N PRO A 929 0.12 16.29 5.76
CA PRO A 929 0.89 15.98 4.55
C PRO A 929 0.86 17.16 3.56
N ASP A 930 1.71 17.08 2.52
CA ASP A 930 1.86 18.04 1.43
C ASP A 930 2.01 19.50 1.93
N GLU A 931 3.27 19.88 2.20
CA GLU A 931 3.66 21.17 2.77
C GLU A 931 3.15 22.36 1.93
N ALA A 932 2.33 23.22 2.53
CA ALA A 932 1.66 24.32 1.82
C ALA A 932 1.35 25.53 2.73
N ILE A 933 1.33 26.71 2.13
CA ILE A 933 0.74 27.93 2.72
C ILE A 933 -0.36 28.38 1.77
N TYR A 934 -1.57 28.62 2.27
CA TYR A 934 -2.63 29.12 1.42
C TYR A 934 -3.57 30.09 2.15
N LEU A 935 -4.10 31.05 1.40
CA LEU A 935 -5.08 32.02 1.89
C LEU A 935 -6.44 31.76 1.22
N LYS A 936 -7.42 31.36 2.02
CA LYS A 936 -8.85 31.32 1.64
C LYS A 936 -9.40 32.74 1.62
N MET A 937 -9.96 33.13 0.48
CA MET A 937 -10.52 34.47 0.27
C MET A 937 -11.73 34.45 -0.67
N MET A 938 -12.61 35.45 -0.56
CA MET A 938 -13.76 35.59 -1.45
C MET A 938 -13.34 36.25 -2.76
N THR A 939 -13.78 35.69 -3.89
CA THR A 939 -13.63 36.29 -5.23
C THR A 939 -14.94 36.27 -6.00
N LYS A 940 -15.02 37.03 -7.09
CA LYS A 940 -16.22 37.10 -7.92
C LYS A 940 -16.28 35.88 -8.85
N ARG A 941 -17.31 35.04 -8.69
CA ARG A 941 -17.57 33.83 -9.50
C ARG A 941 -17.51 34.11 -11.01
N PRO A 942 -16.73 33.36 -11.82
CA PRO A 942 -16.71 33.51 -13.27
C PRO A 942 -18.09 33.39 -13.93
N GLY A 943 -18.35 34.19 -14.96
CA GLY A 943 -19.64 34.27 -15.66
C GLY A 943 -20.32 35.64 -15.54
N VAL A 944 -21.60 35.72 -15.92
CA VAL A 944 -22.35 37.00 -16.03
C VAL A 944 -22.81 37.52 -14.66
N TYR A 945 -23.27 36.65 -13.76
CA TYR A 945 -23.81 37.05 -12.46
C TYR A 945 -22.73 37.55 -11.49
N PHE A 946 -23.07 38.52 -10.64
CA PHE A 946 -22.21 39.04 -9.59
C PHE A 946 -22.51 38.29 -8.28
N SER A 947 -21.75 37.24 -8.01
CA SER A 947 -21.81 36.46 -6.76
C SER A 947 -20.39 36.27 -6.23
N PRO A 948 -20.16 36.36 -4.91
CA PRO A 948 -18.93 35.86 -4.32
C PRO A 948 -18.89 34.33 -4.36
N GLU A 949 -17.68 33.79 -4.32
CA GLU A 949 -17.34 32.36 -4.23
C GLU A 949 -15.97 32.28 -3.50
N GLU A 950 -15.77 31.29 -2.63
CA GLU A 950 -14.49 31.10 -1.95
C GLU A 950 -13.44 30.53 -2.92
N THR A 951 -12.20 31.00 -2.84
CA THR A 951 -11.06 30.42 -3.56
C THR A 951 -9.78 30.53 -2.72
N GLU A 952 -8.72 29.85 -3.16
CA GLU A 952 -7.46 29.75 -2.42
C GLU A 952 -6.30 30.34 -3.24
N LEU A 953 -5.51 31.23 -2.63
CA LEU A 953 -4.17 31.57 -3.12
C LEU A 953 -3.18 30.56 -2.53
N ASP A 954 -2.81 29.55 -3.32
CA ASP A 954 -2.02 28.40 -2.88
C ASP A 954 -0.51 28.51 -3.20
N LEU A 955 0.32 28.32 -2.17
CA LEU A 955 1.76 28.08 -2.24
C LEU A 955 2.07 26.67 -1.69
N THR A 956 1.70 25.65 -2.45
CA THR A 956 2.14 24.27 -2.24
C THR A 956 3.63 24.14 -2.59
N TYR A 957 4.47 23.72 -1.64
CA TYR A 957 5.92 23.73 -1.79
C TYR A 957 6.40 22.80 -2.91
N LYS A 958 5.76 21.63 -3.03
CA LYS A 958 6.08 20.57 -4.00
C LYS A 958 5.86 20.97 -5.47
N SER A 959 4.99 21.94 -5.75
CA SER A 959 4.82 22.50 -7.10
C SER A 959 5.77 23.66 -7.37
N ARG A 960 6.15 24.41 -6.32
CA ARG A 960 6.98 25.62 -6.43
C ARG A 960 8.49 25.39 -6.42
N TYR A 961 8.96 24.34 -5.72
CA TYR A 961 10.38 24.06 -5.50
C TYR A 961 10.75 22.65 -5.96
N LYS A 962 11.69 22.54 -6.91
CA LYS A 962 12.22 21.26 -7.41
C LYS A 962 13.40 20.73 -6.59
N VAL A 963 13.40 20.95 -5.28
CA VAL A 963 14.45 20.48 -4.38
C VAL A 963 14.09 19.06 -3.89
N PRO A 964 15.00 18.07 -3.94
CA PRO A 964 14.73 16.76 -3.38
C PRO A 964 14.60 16.85 -1.85
N GLN A 965 13.44 16.50 -1.31
CA GLN A 965 13.20 16.50 0.15
C GLN A 965 14.17 15.53 0.86
N PRO A 966 15.07 15.98 1.76
CA PRO A 966 15.91 15.09 2.54
C PRO A 966 15.09 14.37 3.61
N LEU A 967 15.20 13.04 3.70
CA LEU A 967 14.34 12.24 4.57
C LEU A 967 14.62 12.38 6.09
N SER A 968 15.54 13.25 6.51
CA SER A 968 15.76 13.60 7.94
C SER A 968 16.37 15.00 8.12
N LEU A 969 15.76 16.05 7.54
CA LEU A 969 16.12 17.45 7.81
C LEU A 969 16.27 17.77 9.32
N TYR A 970 15.43 17.18 10.18
CA TYR A 970 15.39 17.39 11.63
C TYR A 970 16.77 17.27 12.30
N VAL A 971 17.32 16.05 12.31
CA VAL A 971 18.60 15.75 12.95
C VAL A 971 19.73 16.49 12.24
N SER A 972 19.61 16.75 10.92
CA SER A 972 20.59 17.54 10.17
C SER A 972 20.70 18.96 10.71
N ILE A 973 19.56 19.64 10.81
CA ILE A 973 19.45 21.01 11.30
C ILE A 973 19.88 21.07 12.78
N GLU A 974 19.41 20.13 13.60
CA GLU A 974 19.68 20.08 15.05
C GLU A 974 21.16 19.85 15.37
N VAL A 975 21.84 18.94 14.65
CA VAL A 975 23.29 18.71 14.81
C VAL A 975 24.10 19.88 14.26
N HIS A 976 23.76 20.39 13.06
CA HIS A 976 24.44 21.54 12.46
C HIS A 976 24.39 22.78 13.38
N HIS A 977 23.20 23.11 13.89
CA HIS A 977 23.00 24.19 14.85
C HIS A 977 23.73 23.95 16.19
N SER A 978 23.79 22.69 16.66
CA SER A 978 24.52 22.34 17.89
C SER A 978 26.05 22.36 17.72
N CYS A 979 26.56 22.22 16.49
CA CYS A 979 27.98 22.43 16.16
C CYS A 979 28.32 23.94 16.08
N PHE A 980 27.62 24.71 15.25
CA PHE A 980 27.98 26.11 14.97
C PHE A 980 27.40 27.13 15.97
N GLY A 981 26.44 26.75 16.82
CA GLY A 981 25.79 27.65 17.78
C GLY A 981 24.67 28.52 17.20
N TYR A 982 24.39 28.43 15.89
CA TYR A 982 23.25 29.07 15.23
C TYR A 982 21.93 28.37 15.56
N ILE A 983 21.45 28.43 16.82
CA ILE A 983 20.26 27.67 17.23
C ILE A 983 18.96 28.34 16.72
N PHE A 984 18.64 28.12 15.45
CA PHE A 984 17.25 28.17 15.01
C PHE A 984 16.51 26.95 15.60
N GLN A 985 15.76 27.23 16.68
CA GLN A 985 14.67 26.41 17.22
C GLN A 985 14.95 25.09 17.98
N CYS A 986 16.17 24.74 18.41
CA CYS A 986 16.30 23.79 19.54
C CYS A 986 15.80 24.41 20.84
N VAL A 987 15.24 23.60 21.75
CA VAL A 987 14.54 24.12 22.95
C VAL A 987 15.50 24.35 24.12
N LYS A 988 16.07 25.56 24.19
CA LYS A 988 16.42 26.19 25.47
C LYS A 988 15.12 26.58 26.19
N LEU A 989 14.52 25.68 26.98
CA LEU A 989 13.47 26.08 27.93
C LEU A 989 14.13 26.40 29.27
N THR A 990 14.66 27.62 29.38
CA THR A 990 15.28 28.09 30.63
C THR A 990 14.19 28.34 31.67
N TYR A 991 14.04 27.43 32.65
CA TYR A 991 13.00 27.45 33.68
C TYR A 991 13.14 28.65 34.63
N LEU A 992 12.49 29.76 34.29
CA LEU A 992 12.48 31.00 35.09
C LEU A 992 11.05 31.52 35.34
N LEU A 993 10.34 30.89 36.27
CA LEU A 993 9.40 31.55 37.19
C LEU A 993 9.05 30.69 38.41
N ARG A 994 8.52 31.33 39.46
CA ARG A 994 8.06 30.73 40.72
C ARG A 994 6.63 31.20 41.02
N THR A 995 5.91 30.46 41.86
CA THR A 995 4.60 30.78 42.47
C THR A 995 3.37 30.81 41.57
N ARG A 996 2.50 29.79 41.71
CA ARG A 996 1.25 29.88 42.49
C ARG A 996 0.83 28.46 42.93
N THR A 997 0.05 28.37 44.00
CA THR A 997 -0.36 27.11 44.65
C THR A 997 -1.74 26.66 44.15
N CYS A 998 -1.86 25.38 43.82
CA CYS A 998 -3.14 24.69 43.62
C CYS A 998 -3.13 23.38 44.43
N GLU A 999 -4.27 23.03 45.02
CA GLU A 999 -4.49 21.79 45.76
C GLU A 999 -5.72 21.07 45.21
N ASN A 1000 -5.72 19.73 45.29
CA ASN A 1000 -6.83 18.79 45.04
C ASN A 1000 -7.09 18.32 43.59
N ASN A 1001 -6.47 17.18 43.27
CA ASN A 1001 -7.01 15.98 42.62
C ASN A 1001 -7.67 16.08 41.24
N PHE A 1002 -7.25 15.15 40.36
CA PHE A 1002 -7.78 14.84 39.03
C PHE A 1002 -7.58 15.93 37.97
N LEU A 1003 -7.86 17.20 38.30
CA LEU A 1003 -7.38 18.38 37.58
C LEU A 1003 -5.86 18.32 37.37
N ASP A 1004 -5.15 17.76 38.35
CA ASP A 1004 -3.72 17.47 38.32
C ASP A 1004 -3.26 16.83 37.02
N SER A 1005 -3.96 15.86 36.42
CA SER A 1005 -3.45 15.19 35.19
C SER A 1005 -3.21 16.17 34.02
N ILE A 1006 -4.09 17.16 33.88
CA ILE A 1006 -4.01 18.21 32.85
C ILE A 1006 -3.12 19.35 33.35
N GLN A 1007 -3.30 19.79 34.60
CA GLN A 1007 -2.53 20.92 35.14
C GLN A 1007 -1.05 20.58 35.36
N ILE A 1008 -0.68 19.36 35.74
CA ILE A 1008 0.70 18.84 35.74
C ILE A 1008 1.29 18.93 34.34
N SER A 1009 0.55 18.49 33.31
CA SER A 1009 1.02 18.57 31.92
C SER A 1009 1.30 20.02 31.45
N PHE A 1010 0.62 21.03 32.01
CA PHE A 1010 0.91 22.45 31.74
C PHE A 1010 1.92 23.08 32.75
N CYS A 1011 1.98 22.56 33.98
CA CYS A 1011 2.93 22.95 35.03
C CYS A 1011 4.31 22.29 34.90
N GLU A 1012 4.47 21.34 33.97
CA GLU A 1012 5.76 20.80 33.49
C GLU A 1012 6.71 21.88 32.91
N ILE A 1013 6.28 23.15 32.87
CA ILE A 1013 7.07 24.33 32.51
C ILE A 1013 7.47 25.19 33.75
N PHE A 1014 6.91 24.93 34.95
CA PHE A 1014 6.91 25.89 36.07
C PHE A 1014 7.09 25.32 37.50
N THR A 1015 8.15 24.53 37.78
CA THR A 1015 8.75 24.55 39.13
C THR A 1015 10.20 24.04 39.16
N VAL A 1016 11.00 24.59 40.08
CA VAL A 1016 12.35 24.15 40.47
C VAL A 1016 12.48 24.33 41.99
N SER A 1017 13.23 23.46 42.66
CA SER A 1017 13.44 23.46 44.12
C SER A 1017 14.71 24.24 44.53
N GLN A 1018 14.62 24.83 45.73
CA GLN A 1018 15.60 25.58 46.54
C GLN A 1018 16.86 26.15 45.85
#